data_AF-A0A0M8SGE5-F1
#
_entry.id   AF-A0A0M8SGE5-F1
#
_cell.length_a   1.000
_cell.length_b   1.000
_cell.length_c   1.000
_cell.angle_alpha   90.00
_cell.angle_beta   90.00
_cell.angle_gamma   90.00
#
_symmetry.space_group_name_H-M   'P 1'
#
loop_
_entity.id
_entity.type
_entity.pdbx_description
1 polymer ?
#
loop_
_entity_poly.entity_id
_entity_poly.type
_entity_poly.pdbx_seq_one_letter_code
_entity_poly.pdbx_strand_id
1 'polypeptide(L)'
;MNARFPSGLPLTMAQTEIWFDEQFTDGSLAYNMADHFDIRGPLDAALLERALGLALTEAECFRTRFVAGTGERTGEVRQIVEPLDGLPYVTVDLSGHADPEAAARQWMRDDLERPIDVTAFPLFRSALLTLAPDRAFLYLCAHHIVCDSFVRPLFYRRLAELYTALHEGRPTTEGQLPPLHALVDDEREYTASRRFARDRDHWARTFADGPAPVSFAPHEVVPARGFLRRSVRLEESTVRRLRAAAREAEVTWPTLVIAAAGAYTQRMTGADEILLTLPVNARTSAAGRSVPGMVANYLPLRLTVHPATTPGRLLREVANSLLRTLKHQRYRGDRVRRDMGLRMDDRRPFGPFVNVLPPEPELSFGGCAVTLHNLSTGIVNDFMFAVSDSADDHVEIHLNANPELYTAEELDAHRDRFTAFLDAFSRCPLDRPLAGVGVLDAAESRRLLVEWNDTARDGGFTGVVERVRETAALRPGATAVVDGETTVSYAELARWADDLAARLRSAGAGTGSLVAVLAEPGAHYVGGVLGVLGAGSAWLPLDVEAPLARQSGLLSDSGARVLLAGPGQRALAEGIAAAAGHPVTVLVLDTPFTDGPVDLSALRPLHGSDDDLAYVIYTSGSTGRPKGAMVHRRGMVNHLLAKVEDLG
;
A
#
# COMPACT_ATOMS: atom_id res chain seq x y z
N MET A 1 -36.60 -26.58 -22.15
CA MET A 1 -37.02 -26.38 -20.74
C MET A 1 -36.73 -27.64 -19.94
N ASN A 2 -35.96 -27.53 -18.86
CA ASN A 2 -35.67 -28.66 -17.96
C ASN A 2 -36.92 -28.96 -17.11
N ALA A 3 -37.50 -30.16 -17.25
CA ALA A 3 -38.75 -30.56 -16.58
C ALA A 3 -38.67 -30.46 -15.05
N ARG A 4 -37.45 -30.45 -14.48
CA ARG A 4 -37.19 -30.33 -13.04
C ARG A 4 -37.17 -28.88 -12.54
N PHE A 5 -37.02 -27.90 -13.43
CA PHE A 5 -36.94 -26.47 -13.11
C PHE A 5 -37.71 -25.62 -14.13
N PRO A 6 -39.05 -25.63 -14.11
CA PRO A 6 -39.87 -24.92 -15.09
C PRO A 6 -39.73 -23.39 -15.08
N SER A 7 -39.12 -22.82 -14.03
CA SER A 7 -38.87 -21.37 -13.83
C SER A 7 -37.37 -21.00 -13.77
N GLY A 8 -36.50 -21.78 -14.42
CA GLY A 8 -35.05 -21.55 -14.41
C GLY A 8 -34.33 -22.16 -13.21
N LEU A 9 -33.00 -22.10 -13.17
CA LEU A 9 -32.18 -22.57 -12.06
C LEU A 9 -31.94 -21.42 -11.04
N PRO A 10 -31.80 -21.68 -9.73
CA PRO A 10 -31.27 -20.67 -8.80
C PRO A 10 -29.83 -20.30 -9.17
N LEU A 11 -29.39 -19.11 -8.78
CA LEU A 11 -27.96 -18.75 -8.83
C LEU A 11 -27.16 -19.64 -7.88
N THR A 12 -25.89 -19.88 -8.24
CA THR A 12 -24.90 -20.36 -7.28
C THR A 12 -24.62 -19.28 -6.24
N MET A 13 -24.09 -19.63 -5.06
CA MET A 13 -23.71 -18.61 -4.06
C MET A 13 -22.67 -17.64 -4.62
N ALA A 14 -21.80 -18.09 -5.53
CA ALA A 14 -20.82 -17.23 -6.21
C ALA A 14 -21.47 -16.20 -7.12
N GLN A 15 -22.47 -16.62 -7.90
CA GLN A 15 -23.19 -15.74 -8.79
C GLN A 15 -24.05 -14.74 -8.03
N THR A 16 -24.64 -15.14 -6.91
CA THR A 16 -25.41 -14.25 -6.04
C THR A 16 -24.56 -13.07 -5.56
N GLU A 17 -23.29 -13.32 -5.19
CA GLU A 17 -22.37 -12.27 -4.76
C GLU A 17 -22.06 -11.28 -5.89
N ILE A 18 -21.65 -11.76 -7.07
CA ILE A 18 -21.37 -10.89 -8.23
C ILE A 18 -22.62 -10.07 -8.61
N TRP A 19 -23.78 -10.73 -8.66
CA TRP A 19 -25.04 -10.05 -8.96
C TRP A 19 -25.31 -8.90 -7.99
N PHE A 20 -25.18 -9.14 -6.68
CA PHE A 20 -25.40 -8.08 -5.69
C PHE A 20 -24.34 -6.97 -5.79
N ASP A 21 -23.07 -7.31 -6.01
CA ASP A 21 -22.01 -6.29 -6.15
C ASP A 21 -22.35 -5.32 -7.29
N GLU A 22 -22.78 -5.83 -8.45
CA GLU A 22 -23.18 -4.98 -9.57
C GLU A 22 -24.46 -4.17 -9.33
N GLN A 23 -25.52 -4.77 -8.77
CA GLN A 23 -26.78 -4.07 -8.58
C GLN A 23 -26.70 -2.93 -7.55
N PHE A 24 -25.74 -2.98 -6.63
CA PHE A 24 -25.56 -1.95 -5.59
C PHE A 24 -24.43 -0.97 -5.90
N THR A 25 -23.88 -0.97 -7.12
CA THR A 25 -22.84 -0.01 -7.55
C THR A 25 -23.40 1.02 -8.50
N ASP A 26 -23.03 2.28 -8.30
CA ASP A 26 -23.25 3.31 -9.30
C ASP A 26 -22.27 3.12 -10.47
N GLY A 27 -22.81 2.81 -11.65
CA GLY A 27 -22.04 2.61 -12.89
C GLY A 27 -21.69 1.14 -13.17
N SER A 28 -21.13 0.88 -14.36
CA SER A 28 -20.80 -0.48 -14.78
C SER A 28 -19.45 -0.94 -14.22
N LEU A 29 -19.44 -2.13 -13.60
CA LEU A 29 -18.23 -2.81 -13.15
C LEU A 29 -17.68 -3.70 -14.27
N ALA A 30 -16.38 -3.65 -14.53
CA ALA A 30 -15.75 -4.47 -15.55
C ALA A 30 -15.43 -5.89 -15.02
N TYR A 31 -16.44 -6.75 -14.85
CA TYR A 31 -16.27 -8.19 -14.56
C TYR A 31 -15.83 -9.02 -15.77
N ASN A 32 -15.20 -8.38 -16.75
CA ASN A 32 -14.72 -9.06 -17.94
C ASN A 32 -13.51 -9.93 -17.59
N MET A 33 -13.63 -11.22 -17.86
CA MET A 33 -12.50 -12.13 -17.95
C MET A 33 -12.19 -12.36 -19.42
N ALA A 34 -10.91 -12.35 -19.79
CA ALA A 34 -10.53 -12.54 -21.19
C ALA A 34 -9.17 -13.20 -21.36
N ASP A 35 -9.07 -13.94 -22.45
CA ASP A 35 -7.88 -14.68 -22.87
C ASP A 35 -7.80 -14.71 -24.38
N HIS A 36 -6.60 -14.98 -24.90
CA HIS A 36 -6.46 -15.31 -26.32
C HIS A 36 -5.51 -16.48 -26.55
N PHE A 37 -5.74 -17.14 -27.67
CA PHE A 37 -4.97 -18.25 -28.18
C PHE A 37 -4.09 -17.72 -29.31
N ASP A 38 -2.77 -17.74 -29.21
CA ASP A 38 -1.86 -17.58 -30.36
C ASP A 38 -1.80 -18.93 -31.08
N ILE A 39 -2.52 -19.03 -32.21
CA ILE A 39 -2.64 -20.24 -33.00
C ILE A 39 -1.69 -20.13 -34.19
N ARG A 40 -0.79 -21.10 -34.33
CA ARG A 40 0.19 -21.19 -35.42
C ARG A 40 -0.01 -22.45 -36.23
N GLY A 41 -0.23 -22.29 -37.53
CA GLY A 41 -0.51 -23.36 -38.48
C GLY A 41 -1.67 -23.02 -39.42
N PRO A 42 -1.99 -23.95 -40.36
CA PRO A 42 -3.03 -23.76 -41.37
C PRO A 42 -4.44 -23.94 -40.76
N LEU A 43 -4.84 -23.00 -39.92
CA LEU A 43 -6.13 -23.02 -39.23
C LEU A 43 -7.29 -22.84 -40.23
N ASP A 44 -8.18 -23.83 -40.29
CA ASP A 44 -9.47 -23.67 -40.97
C ASP A 44 -10.44 -22.87 -40.07
N ALA A 45 -10.68 -21.61 -40.44
CA ALA A 45 -11.55 -20.70 -39.70
C ALA A 45 -13.02 -21.16 -39.64
N ALA A 46 -13.53 -21.81 -40.71
CA ALA A 46 -14.91 -22.28 -40.76
C ALA A 46 -15.12 -23.50 -39.85
N LEU A 47 -14.12 -24.39 -39.75
CA LEU A 47 -14.15 -25.47 -38.78
C LEU A 47 -14.06 -24.96 -37.34
N LEU A 48 -13.26 -23.91 -37.10
CA LEU A 48 -13.16 -23.29 -35.78
C LEU A 48 -14.48 -22.66 -35.34
N GLU A 49 -15.13 -21.92 -36.22
CA GLU A 49 -16.45 -21.32 -35.97
C GLU A 49 -17.48 -22.39 -35.61
N ARG A 50 -17.51 -23.50 -36.37
CA ARG A 50 -18.39 -24.64 -36.09
C ARG A 50 -18.06 -25.32 -34.75
N ALA A 51 -16.78 -25.53 -34.44
CA ALA A 51 -16.34 -26.11 -33.18
C ALA A 51 -16.75 -25.24 -31.98
N LEU A 52 -16.60 -23.92 -32.11
CA LEU A 52 -16.99 -22.95 -31.09
C LEU A 52 -18.51 -22.97 -30.85
N GLY A 53 -19.32 -23.04 -31.91
CA GLY A 53 -20.77 -23.17 -31.80
C GLY A 53 -21.20 -24.45 -31.07
N LEU A 54 -20.55 -25.59 -31.35
CA LEU A 54 -20.78 -26.84 -30.62
C LEU A 54 -20.37 -26.72 -29.15
N ALA A 55 -19.19 -26.16 -28.87
CA ALA A 55 -18.69 -25.99 -27.51
C ALA A 55 -19.62 -25.10 -26.65
N LEU A 56 -20.12 -24.00 -27.21
CA LEU A 56 -21.09 -23.11 -26.54
C LEU A 56 -22.46 -23.77 -26.37
N THR A 57 -22.85 -24.65 -27.30
CA THR A 57 -24.08 -25.44 -27.15
C THR A 57 -23.99 -26.36 -25.92
N GLU A 58 -22.85 -27.02 -25.71
CA GLU A 58 -22.61 -27.90 -24.57
C GLU A 58 -22.38 -27.13 -23.25
N ALA A 59 -21.63 -26.04 -23.28
CA ALA A 59 -21.33 -25.22 -22.10
C ALA A 59 -22.50 -24.28 -21.75
N GLU A 60 -23.56 -24.84 -21.15
CA GLU A 60 -24.80 -24.14 -20.80
C GLU A 60 -24.61 -22.82 -20.02
N CYS A 61 -23.51 -22.69 -19.27
CA CYS A 61 -23.19 -21.47 -18.53
C CYS A 61 -23.03 -20.23 -19.44
N PHE A 62 -22.45 -20.38 -20.64
CA PHE A 62 -22.32 -19.27 -21.61
C PHE A 62 -23.62 -18.94 -22.34
N ARG A 63 -24.63 -19.80 -22.20
CA ARG A 63 -25.97 -19.63 -22.75
C ARG A 63 -27.00 -19.31 -21.66
N THR A 64 -26.53 -18.75 -20.56
CA THR A 64 -27.36 -18.39 -19.41
C THR A 64 -27.59 -16.89 -19.37
N ARG A 65 -28.86 -16.48 -19.26
CA ARG A 65 -29.24 -15.13 -18.84
C ARG A 65 -29.72 -15.12 -17.39
N PHE A 66 -29.60 -13.96 -16.74
CA PHE A 66 -30.00 -13.76 -15.35
C PHE A 66 -31.22 -12.86 -15.29
N VAL A 67 -32.33 -13.38 -14.77
CA VAL A 67 -33.61 -12.67 -14.74
C VAL A 67 -34.17 -12.61 -13.34
N ALA A 68 -34.79 -11.47 -12.98
CA ALA A 68 -35.57 -11.38 -11.77
C ALA A 68 -36.80 -12.30 -11.84
N GLY A 69 -37.07 -13.04 -10.76
CA GLY A 69 -38.23 -13.91 -10.64
C GLY A 69 -39.55 -13.13 -10.68
N THR A 70 -40.59 -13.76 -11.25
CA THR A 70 -41.96 -13.23 -11.33
C THR A 70 -42.91 -14.00 -10.39
N GLY A 71 -44.08 -13.44 -10.07
CA GLY A 71 -45.11 -14.09 -9.26
C GLY A 71 -44.76 -14.16 -7.76
N GLU A 72 -44.97 -15.31 -7.10
CA GLU A 72 -44.67 -15.55 -5.66
C GLU A 72 -43.17 -15.49 -5.31
N ARG A 73 -42.30 -15.27 -6.32
CA ARG A 73 -40.83 -15.27 -6.21
C ARG A 73 -40.21 -13.93 -6.63
N THR A 74 -41.00 -12.86 -6.61
CA THR A 74 -40.52 -11.49 -6.82
C THR A 74 -39.36 -11.20 -5.87
N GLY A 75 -38.19 -10.89 -6.45
CA GLY A 75 -36.94 -10.64 -5.71
C GLY A 75 -35.88 -11.75 -5.80
N GLU A 76 -36.21 -12.94 -6.32
CA GLU A 76 -35.22 -14.02 -6.55
C GLU A 76 -34.72 -14.03 -7.99
N VAL A 77 -33.41 -13.84 -8.20
CA VAL A 77 -32.80 -13.96 -9.54
C VAL A 77 -32.70 -15.43 -9.95
N ARG A 78 -32.87 -15.71 -11.25
CA ARG A 78 -32.82 -17.06 -11.83
C ARG A 78 -31.91 -17.09 -13.05
N GLN A 79 -31.24 -18.21 -13.22
CA GLN A 79 -30.48 -18.58 -14.40
C GLN A 79 -31.41 -19.26 -15.42
N ILE A 80 -31.53 -18.69 -16.62
CA ILE A 80 -32.31 -19.27 -17.72
C ILE A 80 -31.33 -19.68 -18.82
N VAL A 81 -31.24 -20.99 -19.06
CA VAL A 81 -30.47 -21.55 -20.18
C VAL A 81 -31.34 -21.54 -21.44
N GLU A 82 -30.90 -20.81 -22.46
CA GLU A 82 -31.63 -20.69 -23.73
C GLU A 82 -30.71 -20.82 -24.95
N PRO A 83 -31.22 -21.12 -26.15
CA PRO A 83 -30.41 -21.12 -27.36
C PRO A 83 -29.84 -19.73 -27.65
N LEU A 84 -28.69 -19.66 -28.32
CA LEU A 84 -28.17 -18.40 -28.85
C LEU A 84 -28.86 -18.09 -30.19
N ASP A 85 -29.25 -16.84 -30.42
CA ASP A 85 -29.85 -16.39 -31.69
C ASP A 85 -28.84 -16.42 -32.86
N GLY A 86 -27.55 -16.43 -32.53
CA GLY A 86 -26.42 -16.56 -33.44
C GLY A 86 -25.12 -16.74 -32.65
N LEU A 87 -24.05 -17.15 -33.31
CA LEU A 87 -22.75 -17.27 -32.66
C LEU A 87 -22.17 -15.87 -32.38
N PRO A 88 -21.87 -15.49 -31.13
CA PRO A 88 -21.23 -14.20 -30.80
C PRO A 88 -19.74 -14.21 -31.17
N TYR A 89 -19.46 -14.29 -32.46
CA TYR A 89 -18.15 -14.48 -33.06
C TYR A 89 -17.97 -13.54 -34.24
N VAL A 90 -16.85 -12.83 -34.27
CA VAL A 90 -16.48 -11.93 -35.38
C VAL A 90 -15.10 -12.30 -35.93
N THR A 91 -14.91 -12.11 -37.23
CA THR A 91 -13.61 -12.28 -37.87
C THR A 91 -13.06 -10.91 -38.24
N VAL A 92 -11.80 -10.65 -37.88
CA VAL A 92 -11.11 -9.40 -38.20
C VAL A 92 -9.79 -9.74 -38.89
N ASP A 93 -9.60 -9.24 -40.11
CA ASP A 93 -8.33 -9.39 -40.82
C ASP A 93 -7.39 -8.23 -40.48
N LEU A 94 -6.32 -8.55 -39.75
CA LEU A 94 -5.30 -7.60 -39.35
C LEU A 94 -4.00 -7.78 -40.14
N SER A 95 -3.95 -8.74 -41.06
CA SER A 95 -2.72 -9.11 -41.79
C SER A 95 -2.17 -7.97 -42.67
N GLY A 96 -3.00 -7.01 -43.05
CA GLY A 96 -2.60 -5.81 -43.79
C GLY A 96 -2.00 -4.67 -42.95
N HIS A 97 -1.95 -4.79 -41.62
CA HIS A 97 -1.37 -3.75 -40.75
C HIS A 97 0.16 -3.82 -40.77
N ALA A 98 0.81 -2.68 -40.48
CA ALA A 98 2.27 -2.62 -40.37
C ALA A 98 2.83 -3.53 -39.25
N ASP A 99 2.07 -3.66 -38.16
CA ASP A 99 2.31 -4.63 -37.08
C ASP A 99 0.97 -5.30 -36.71
N PRO A 100 0.64 -6.44 -37.34
CA PRO A 100 -0.61 -7.15 -37.08
C PRO A 100 -0.77 -7.60 -35.62
N GLU A 101 0.34 -7.93 -34.94
CA GLU A 101 0.28 -8.39 -33.55
C GLU A 101 -0.04 -7.24 -32.60
N ALA A 102 0.61 -6.08 -32.77
CA ALA A 102 0.29 -4.88 -31.99
C ALA A 102 -1.16 -4.43 -32.22
N ALA A 103 -1.64 -4.47 -33.46
CA ALA A 103 -3.03 -4.17 -33.81
C ALA A 103 -4.00 -5.14 -33.13
N ALA A 104 -3.70 -6.45 -33.12
CA ALA A 104 -4.53 -7.46 -32.45
C ALA A 104 -4.58 -7.22 -30.93
N ARG A 105 -3.43 -6.92 -30.31
CA ARG A 105 -3.35 -6.60 -28.88
C ARG A 105 -4.13 -5.33 -28.53
N GLN A 106 -4.11 -4.31 -29.38
CA GLN A 106 -4.93 -3.11 -29.19
C GLN A 106 -6.43 -3.43 -29.28
N TRP A 107 -6.85 -4.16 -30.32
CA TRP A 107 -8.23 -4.58 -30.50
C TRP A 107 -8.77 -5.33 -29.27
N MET A 108 -7.99 -6.27 -28.72
CA MET A 108 -8.37 -7.03 -27.53
C MET A 108 -8.46 -6.16 -26.27
N ARG A 109 -7.58 -5.15 -26.12
CA ARG A 109 -7.67 -4.18 -25.02
C ARG A 109 -8.94 -3.35 -25.11
N ASP A 110 -9.21 -2.79 -26.30
CA ASP A 110 -10.41 -1.98 -26.53
C ASP A 110 -11.69 -2.77 -26.24
N ASP A 111 -11.74 -4.05 -26.64
CA ASP A 111 -12.90 -4.90 -26.36
C ASP A 111 -13.04 -5.23 -24.86
N LEU A 112 -11.91 -5.53 -24.18
CA LEU A 112 -11.86 -5.87 -22.76
C LEU A 112 -12.29 -4.69 -21.87
N GLU A 113 -12.00 -3.46 -22.26
CA GLU A 113 -12.39 -2.24 -21.54
C GLU A 113 -13.91 -1.96 -21.62
N ARG A 114 -14.62 -2.51 -22.60
CA ARG A 114 -16.08 -2.36 -22.71
C ARG A 114 -16.77 -3.33 -21.74
N PRO A 115 -17.45 -2.86 -20.68
CA PRO A 115 -18.13 -3.75 -19.74
C PRO A 115 -19.24 -4.54 -20.42
N ILE A 116 -19.43 -5.80 -20.01
CA ILE A 116 -20.60 -6.60 -20.37
C ILE A 116 -21.64 -6.39 -19.28
N ASP A 117 -22.81 -5.83 -19.62
CA ASP A 117 -23.93 -5.71 -18.68
C ASP A 117 -24.42 -7.11 -18.27
N VAL A 118 -24.47 -7.40 -16.97
CA VAL A 118 -24.90 -8.69 -16.41
C VAL A 118 -26.33 -9.10 -16.81
N THR A 119 -27.17 -8.15 -17.23
CA THR A 119 -28.53 -8.38 -17.70
C THR A 119 -28.62 -8.62 -19.21
N ALA A 120 -27.52 -8.41 -19.95
CA ALA A 120 -27.46 -8.65 -21.39
C ALA A 120 -27.46 -10.16 -21.73
N PHE A 121 -27.66 -10.45 -23.01
CA PHE A 121 -27.53 -11.80 -23.55
C PHE A 121 -26.99 -11.74 -24.99
N PRO A 122 -25.93 -12.49 -25.33
CA PRO A 122 -25.13 -13.35 -24.46
C PRO A 122 -24.13 -12.58 -23.58
N LEU A 123 -23.70 -13.19 -22.47
CA LEU A 123 -22.67 -12.66 -21.57
C LEU A 123 -21.25 -13.05 -21.99
N PHE A 124 -21.04 -13.19 -23.29
CA PHE A 124 -19.82 -13.69 -23.90
C PHE A 124 -19.60 -13.07 -25.28
N ARG A 125 -18.35 -12.79 -25.62
CA ARG A 125 -17.88 -12.26 -26.92
C ARG A 125 -16.67 -13.08 -27.37
N SER A 126 -16.55 -13.30 -28.67
CA SER A 126 -15.38 -13.95 -29.25
C SER A 126 -14.99 -13.33 -30.58
N ALA A 127 -13.70 -13.43 -30.93
CA ALA A 127 -13.21 -12.97 -32.22
C ALA A 127 -12.04 -13.83 -32.72
N LEU A 128 -11.97 -14.05 -34.03
CA LEU A 128 -10.79 -14.56 -34.71
C LEU A 128 -10.09 -13.39 -35.41
N LEU A 129 -8.89 -13.08 -34.95
CA LEU A 129 -8.04 -12.03 -35.49
C LEU A 129 -6.98 -12.68 -36.38
N THR A 130 -7.05 -12.48 -37.69
CA THR A 130 -6.06 -13.04 -38.63
C THR A 130 -4.84 -12.12 -38.69
N LEU A 131 -3.66 -12.64 -38.33
CA LEU A 131 -2.41 -11.88 -38.36
C LEU A 131 -1.59 -12.21 -39.61
N ALA A 132 -1.64 -13.46 -40.07
CA ALA A 132 -0.95 -13.97 -41.26
C ALA A 132 -1.68 -15.22 -41.78
N PRO A 133 -1.34 -15.75 -42.97
CA PRO A 133 -1.96 -16.97 -43.50
C PRO A 133 -1.87 -18.20 -42.58
N ASP A 134 -0.84 -18.26 -41.74
CA ASP A 134 -0.55 -19.36 -40.80
C ASP A 134 -0.53 -18.91 -39.34
N ARG A 135 -1.10 -17.74 -39.02
CA ARG A 135 -1.16 -17.22 -37.66
C ARG A 135 -2.44 -16.45 -37.39
N ALA A 136 -3.17 -16.85 -36.36
CA ALA A 136 -4.39 -16.18 -35.93
C ALA A 136 -4.51 -16.15 -34.40
N PHE A 137 -5.14 -15.12 -33.87
CA PHE A 137 -5.52 -15.04 -32.47
C PHE A 137 -7.01 -15.34 -32.31
N LEU A 138 -7.36 -16.36 -31.51
CA LEU A 138 -8.73 -16.55 -31.05
C LEU A 138 -8.89 -15.86 -29.69
N TYR A 139 -9.64 -14.78 -29.65
CA TYR A 139 -9.96 -14.03 -28.44
C TYR A 139 -11.31 -14.47 -27.87
N LEU A 140 -11.37 -14.68 -26.55
CA LEU A 140 -12.57 -15.02 -25.81
C LEU A 140 -12.72 -14.10 -24.60
N CYS A 141 -13.89 -13.48 -24.46
CA CYS A 141 -14.23 -12.60 -23.34
C CYS A 141 -15.59 -12.97 -22.77
N ALA A 142 -15.68 -13.13 -21.46
CA ALA A 142 -16.89 -13.51 -20.78
C ALA A 142 -17.09 -12.70 -19.51
N HIS A 143 -18.35 -12.49 -19.15
CA HIS A 143 -18.68 -11.97 -17.83
C HIS A 143 -18.33 -12.98 -16.73
N HIS A 144 -17.70 -12.55 -15.63
CA HIS A 144 -17.27 -13.46 -14.56
C HIS A 144 -18.46 -14.20 -13.88
N ILE A 145 -19.69 -13.71 -14.00
CA ILE A 145 -20.89 -14.41 -13.49
C ILE A 145 -21.17 -15.75 -14.19
N VAL A 146 -20.75 -15.93 -15.45
CA VAL A 146 -21.01 -17.17 -16.21
C VAL A 146 -19.84 -18.15 -16.19
N CYS A 147 -18.64 -17.69 -15.84
CA CYS A 147 -17.40 -18.45 -15.99
C CYS A 147 -16.44 -18.11 -14.83
N ASP A 148 -15.59 -19.06 -14.44
CA ASP A 148 -14.46 -18.80 -13.55
C ASP A 148 -13.16 -19.34 -14.14
N SER A 149 -12.03 -19.08 -13.46
CA SER A 149 -10.70 -19.51 -13.93
C SER A 149 -10.58 -21.04 -14.08
N PHE A 150 -11.43 -21.84 -13.44
CA PHE A 150 -11.44 -23.29 -13.59
C PHE A 150 -12.25 -23.75 -14.82
N VAL A 151 -13.30 -23.01 -15.19
CA VAL A 151 -14.10 -23.29 -16.39
C VAL A 151 -13.27 -23.15 -17.66
N ARG A 152 -12.37 -22.17 -17.71
CA ARG A 152 -11.49 -21.89 -18.85
C ARG A 152 -10.81 -23.15 -19.43
N PRO A 153 -9.97 -23.90 -18.69
CA PRO A 153 -9.30 -25.08 -19.25
C PRO A 153 -10.25 -26.22 -19.63
N LEU A 154 -11.42 -26.35 -18.98
CA LEU A 154 -12.45 -27.34 -19.39
C LEU A 154 -13.01 -26.98 -20.77
N PHE A 155 -13.38 -25.72 -20.95
CA PHE A 155 -13.93 -25.21 -22.20
C PHE A 155 -12.91 -25.25 -23.34
N TYR A 156 -11.65 -24.85 -23.08
CA TYR A 156 -10.60 -24.81 -24.10
C TYR A 156 -10.22 -26.19 -24.61
N ARG A 157 -10.08 -27.16 -23.70
CA ARG A 157 -9.83 -28.55 -24.08
C ARG A 157 -10.97 -29.08 -24.94
N ARG A 158 -12.21 -28.82 -24.53
CA ARG A 158 -13.38 -29.27 -25.28
C ARG A 158 -13.45 -28.64 -26.67
N LEU A 159 -13.14 -27.35 -26.78
CA LEU A 159 -13.05 -26.65 -28.06
C LEU A 159 -11.98 -27.27 -28.98
N ALA A 160 -10.80 -27.59 -28.44
CA ALA A 160 -9.72 -28.24 -29.18
C ALA A 160 -10.09 -29.66 -29.65
N GLU A 161 -10.75 -30.44 -28.80
CA GLU A 161 -11.27 -31.77 -29.16
C GLU A 161 -12.29 -31.69 -30.29
N LEU A 162 -13.25 -30.76 -30.19
CA LEU A 162 -14.30 -30.56 -31.21
C LEU A 162 -13.70 -30.12 -32.55
N TYR A 163 -12.78 -29.17 -32.53
CA TYR A 163 -12.09 -28.73 -33.75
C TYR A 163 -11.35 -29.89 -34.40
N THR A 164 -10.55 -30.62 -33.62
CA THR A 164 -9.72 -31.72 -34.12
C THR A 164 -10.60 -32.85 -34.66
N ALA A 165 -11.71 -33.17 -34.00
CA ALA A 165 -12.67 -34.15 -34.50
C ALA A 165 -13.29 -33.71 -35.84
N LEU A 166 -13.68 -32.44 -35.97
CA LEU A 166 -14.21 -31.90 -37.23
C LEU A 166 -13.15 -31.91 -38.34
N HIS A 167 -11.90 -31.55 -38.03
CA HIS A 167 -10.78 -31.55 -38.97
C HIS A 167 -10.46 -32.95 -39.50
N GLU A 168 -10.53 -33.96 -38.63
CA GLU A 168 -10.25 -35.36 -38.98
C GLU A 168 -11.49 -36.13 -39.50
N GLY A 169 -12.66 -35.49 -39.56
CA GLY A 169 -13.90 -36.16 -39.98
C GLY A 169 -14.44 -37.18 -38.97
N ARG A 170 -14.10 -37.06 -37.69
CA ARG A 170 -14.58 -37.91 -36.59
C ARG A 170 -15.91 -37.40 -35.98
N PRO A 171 -16.69 -38.27 -35.30
CA PRO A 171 -17.86 -37.85 -34.54
C PRO A 171 -17.53 -36.86 -33.42
N THR A 172 -18.42 -35.91 -33.14
CA THR A 172 -18.27 -34.87 -32.10
C THR A 172 -19.06 -35.17 -30.82
N THR A 173 -19.71 -36.33 -30.71
CA THR A 173 -20.63 -36.68 -29.61
C THR A 173 -19.94 -37.21 -28.35
N GLU A 174 -18.66 -37.57 -28.42
CA GLU A 174 -17.91 -38.04 -27.25
C GLU A 174 -17.44 -36.86 -26.39
N GLY A 175 -17.39 -37.03 -25.06
CA GLY A 175 -16.82 -36.03 -24.15
C GLY A 175 -17.67 -34.78 -23.89
N GLN A 176 -19.00 -34.87 -24.11
CA GLN A 176 -19.90 -33.73 -23.90
C GLN A 176 -19.84 -33.18 -22.46
N LEU A 177 -19.90 -31.86 -22.35
CA LEU A 177 -19.92 -31.19 -21.04
C LEU A 177 -21.24 -31.48 -20.31
N PRO A 178 -21.22 -31.80 -19.00
CA PRO A 178 -22.44 -32.05 -18.25
C PRO A 178 -23.30 -30.78 -18.10
N PRO A 179 -24.62 -30.91 -17.92
CA PRO A 179 -25.53 -29.77 -17.84
C PRO A 179 -25.37 -28.97 -16.55
N LEU A 180 -25.67 -27.67 -16.62
CA LEU A 180 -25.44 -26.69 -15.54
C LEU A 180 -26.21 -27.03 -14.25
N HIS A 181 -27.38 -27.67 -14.37
CA HIS A 181 -28.18 -28.03 -13.19
C HIS A 181 -27.46 -28.99 -12.24
N ALA A 182 -26.50 -29.80 -12.72
CA ALA A 182 -25.71 -30.68 -11.88
C ALA A 182 -24.82 -29.90 -10.90
N LEU A 183 -24.32 -28.72 -11.30
CA LEU A 183 -23.55 -27.82 -10.44
C LEU A 183 -24.43 -27.22 -9.33
N VAL A 184 -25.65 -26.82 -9.70
CA VAL A 184 -26.64 -26.28 -8.76
C VAL A 184 -27.09 -27.32 -7.74
N ASP A 185 -27.31 -28.57 -8.18
CA ASP A 185 -27.68 -29.67 -7.29
C ASP A 185 -26.54 -29.98 -6.29
N ASP A 186 -25.29 -29.96 -6.74
CA ASP A 186 -24.11 -30.17 -5.86
C ASP A 186 -23.99 -29.09 -4.76
N GLU A 187 -24.27 -27.83 -5.09
CA GLU A 187 -24.22 -26.74 -4.13
C GLU A 187 -25.37 -26.79 -3.11
N ARG A 188 -26.56 -27.21 -3.56
CA ARG A 188 -27.70 -27.47 -2.69
C ARG A 188 -27.41 -28.62 -1.72
N GLU A 189 -26.84 -29.72 -2.20
CA GLU A 189 -26.44 -30.85 -1.37
C GLU A 189 -25.42 -30.42 -0.31
N TYR A 190 -24.42 -29.63 -0.70
CA TYR A 190 -23.44 -29.09 0.24
C TYR A 190 -24.10 -28.21 1.31
N THR A 191 -24.94 -27.27 0.92
CA THR A 191 -25.61 -26.34 1.86
C THR A 191 -26.50 -27.09 2.86
N ALA A 192 -27.13 -28.18 2.44
CA ALA A 192 -27.95 -29.03 3.31
C ALA A 192 -27.15 -30.02 4.18
N SER A 193 -25.82 -30.07 4.03
CA SER A 193 -24.99 -31.10 4.67
C SER A 193 -24.42 -30.69 6.03
N ARG A 194 -24.02 -31.69 6.83
CA ARG A 194 -23.21 -31.48 8.03
C ARG A 194 -21.84 -30.84 7.73
N ARG A 195 -21.34 -30.97 6.49
CA ARG A 195 -20.07 -30.38 6.05
C ARG A 195 -20.14 -28.85 6.12
N PHE A 196 -21.25 -28.26 5.67
CA PHE A 196 -21.49 -26.82 5.67
C PHE A 196 -21.44 -26.23 7.09
N ALA A 197 -22.17 -26.84 8.04
CA ALA A 197 -22.13 -26.43 9.44
C ALA A 197 -20.70 -26.50 10.02
N ARG A 198 -19.96 -27.57 9.71
CA ARG A 198 -18.55 -27.71 10.11
C ARG A 198 -17.64 -26.64 9.52
N ASP A 199 -17.87 -26.25 8.27
CA ASP A 199 -17.11 -25.17 7.62
C ASP A 199 -17.39 -23.82 8.26
N ARG A 200 -18.67 -23.48 8.46
CA ARG A 200 -19.08 -22.27 9.21
C ARG A 200 -18.38 -22.20 10.56
N ASP A 201 -18.49 -23.25 11.37
CA ASP A 201 -17.95 -23.25 12.72
C ASP A 201 -16.42 -23.16 12.74
N HIS A 202 -15.74 -23.68 11.71
CA HIS A 202 -14.29 -23.50 11.55
C HIS A 202 -13.93 -22.05 11.30
N TRP A 203 -14.59 -21.40 10.34
CA TRP A 203 -14.30 -20.00 9.99
C TRP A 203 -14.66 -19.04 11.12
N ALA A 204 -15.82 -19.23 11.77
CA ALA A 204 -16.23 -18.44 12.92
C ALA A 204 -15.21 -18.50 14.08
N ARG A 205 -14.65 -19.68 14.37
CA ARG A 205 -13.58 -19.81 15.38
C ARG A 205 -12.26 -19.20 14.94
N THR A 206 -11.92 -19.30 13.65
CA THR A 206 -10.63 -18.83 13.12
C THR A 206 -10.50 -17.31 13.15
N PHE A 207 -11.63 -16.59 13.04
CA PHE A 207 -11.67 -15.13 13.00
C PHE A 207 -12.52 -14.48 14.09
N ALA A 208 -12.73 -15.18 15.22
CA ALA A 208 -13.35 -14.56 16.39
C ALA A 208 -12.53 -13.34 16.90
N ASP A 209 -11.21 -13.36 16.69
CA ASP A 209 -10.24 -12.31 17.02
C ASP A 209 -9.36 -11.94 15.80
N GLY A 210 -9.94 -11.98 14.60
CA GLY A 210 -9.20 -11.74 13.36
C GLY A 210 -8.67 -10.30 13.25
N PRO A 211 -7.47 -10.08 12.69
CA PRO A 211 -6.98 -8.74 12.40
C PRO A 211 -7.86 -8.04 11.36
N ALA A 212 -7.83 -6.70 11.35
CA ALA A 212 -8.51 -5.92 10.33
C ALA A 212 -7.88 -6.16 8.93
N PRO A 213 -8.66 -6.03 7.84
CA PRO A 213 -8.12 -6.06 6.49
C PRO A 213 -7.04 -4.99 6.28
N VAL A 214 -6.03 -5.32 5.48
CA VAL A 214 -4.91 -4.42 5.14
C VAL A 214 -4.92 -4.06 3.67
N SER A 215 -4.50 -2.84 3.33
CA SER A 215 -4.31 -2.36 1.96
C SER A 215 -2.95 -1.65 1.83
N PHE A 216 -2.43 -1.54 0.61
CA PHE A 216 -1.27 -0.68 0.34
C PHE A 216 -1.68 0.76 0.08
N ALA A 217 -2.92 0.99 -0.34
CA ALA A 217 -3.47 2.32 -0.53
C ALA A 217 -3.77 2.97 0.85
N PRO A 218 -3.44 4.26 1.03
CA PRO A 218 -3.77 4.99 2.26
C PRO A 218 -5.21 5.51 2.30
N HIS A 219 -5.99 5.33 1.24
CA HIS A 219 -7.30 5.94 1.02
C HIS A 219 -8.48 5.02 1.37
N GLU A 220 -9.68 5.61 1.47
CA GLU A 220 -10.94 4.87 1.63
C GLU A 220 -11.28 4.01 0.39
N VAL A 221 -12.21 3.08 0.58
CA VAL A 221 -12.58 2.06 -0.41
C VAL A 221 -13.37 2.67 -1.56
N VAL A 222 -12.91 2.44 -2.79
CA VAL A 222 -13.64 2.83 -4.01
C VAL A 222 -13.82 1.59 -4.91
N PRO A 223 -15.04 1.30 -5.41
CA PRO A 223 -15.25 0.20 -6.35
C PRO A 223 -14.40 0.34 -7.62
N ALA A 224 -13.78 -0.75 -8.06
CA ALA A 224 -12.95 -0.74 -9.26
C ALA A 224 -13.79 -0.68 -10.55
N ARG A 225 -13.43 0.20 -11.48
CA ARG A 225 -14.09 0.31 -12.80
C ARG A 225 -13.22 -0.19 -13.96
N GLY A 226 -12.14 -0.86 -13.61
CA GLY A 226 -11.12 -1.41 -14.49
C GLY A 226 -9.97 -1.96 -13.66
N PHE A 227 -8.81 -2.19 -14.27
CA PHE A 227 -7.60 -2.56 -13.55
C PHE A 227 -6.36 -1.97 -14.21
N LEU A 228 -5.39 -1.58 -13.41
CA LEU A 228 -4.01 -1.37 -13.86
C LEU A 228 -3.27 -2.70 -13.79
N ARG A 229 -2.37 -2.95 -14.74
CA ARG A 229 -1.48 -4.12 -14.73
C ARG A 229 -0.05 -3.70 -14.98
N ARG A 230 0.87 -4.26 -14.18
CA ARG A 230 2.31 -4.24 -14.42
C ARG A 230 2.85 -5.65 -14.34
N SER A 231 3.53 -6.05 -15.41
CA SER A 231 4.12 -7.38 -15.52
C SER A 231 5.64 -7.28 -15.38
N VAL A 232 6.23 -8.29 -14.76
CA VAL A 232 7.67 -8.47 -14.70
C VAL A 232 7.99 -9.95 -14.82
N ARG A 233 8.97 -10.25 -15.67
CA ARG A 233 9.53 -11.59 -15.77
C ARG A 233 10.68 -11.72 -14.78
N LEU A 234 10.62 -12.72 -13.91
CA LEU A 234 11.69 -12.98 -12.97
C LEU A 234 12.92 -13.50 -13.68
N GLU A 235 14.10 -13.10 -13.18
CA GLU A 235 15.35 -13.70 -13.62
C GLU A 235 15.39 -15.20 -13.30
N GLU A 236 15.91 -15.99 -14.24
CA GLU A 236 16.05 -17.45 -14.09
C GLU A 236 16.85 -17.81 -12.83
N SER A 237 17.87 -17.01 -12.49
CA SER A 237 18.68 -17.22 -11.29
C SER A 237 17.84 -17.11 -10.01
N THR A 238 16.92 -16.16 -9.95
CA THR A 238 16.00 -15.93 -8.83
C THR A 238 14.97 -17.05 -8.75
N VAL A 239 14.36 -17.45 -9.88
CA VAL A 239 13.41 -18.57 -9.93
C VAL A 239 14.05 -19.86 -9.43
N ARG A 240 15.27 -20.19 -9.87
CA ARG A 240 15.99 -21.38 -9.41
C ARG A 240 16.24 -21.36 -7.91
N ARG A 241 16.65 -20.23 -7.33
CA ARG A 241 16.85 -20.06 -5.88
C ARG A 241 15.54 -20.23 -5.11
N LEU A 242 14.47 -19.58 -5.55
CA LEU A 242 13.15 -19.71 -4.91
C LEU A 242 12.65 -21.16 -4.97
N ARG A 243 12.72 -21.82 -6.14
CA ARG A 243 12.34 -23.24 -6.25
C ARG A 243 13.22 -24.16 -5.38
N ALA A 244 14.51 -23.85 -5.22
CA ALA A 244 15.38 -24.58 -4.31
C ALA A 244 14.97 -24.40 -2.84
N ALA A 245 14.66 -23.16 -2.42
CA ALA A 245 14.15 -22.86 -1.09
C ALA A 245 12.81 -23.56 -0.79
N ALA A 246 11.90 -23.63 -1.77
CA ALA A 246 10.66 -24.40 -1.63
C ALA A 246 10.93 -25.89 -1.40
N ARG A 247 11.87 -26.48 -2.16
CA ARG A 247 12.28 -27.88 -1.99
C ARG A 247 12.95 -28.14 -0.63
N GLU A 248 13.86 -27.27 -0.20
CA GLU A 248 14.55 -27.38 1.09
C GLU A 248 13.58 -27.27 2.27
N ALA A 249 12.58 -26.40 2.17
CA ALA A 249 11.53 -26.26 3.17
C ALA A 249 10.41 -27.32 3.05
N GLU A 250 10.49 -28.23 2.08
CA GLU A 250 9.47 -29.26 1.78
C GLU A 250 8.06 -28.68 1.54
N VAL A 251 7.97 -27.54 0.86
CA VAL A 251 6.71 -26.88 0.51
C VAL A 251 6.52 -26.74 -0.99
N THR A 252 5.27 -26.48 -1.40
CA THR A 252 4.93 -26.27 -2.81
C THR A 252 5.33 -24.89 -3.31
N TRP A 253 5.51 -24.74 -4.63
CA TRP A 253 5.76 -23.44 -5.26
C TRP A 253 4.70 -22.38 -4.88
N PRO A 254 3.38 -22.66 -4.93
CA PRO A 254 2.37 -21.71 -4.45
C PRO A 254 2.56 -21.29 -2.98
N THR A 255 2.97 -22.20 -2.09
CA THR A 255 3.23 -21.87 -0.68
C THR A 255 4.35 -20.85 -0.56
N LEU A 256 5.41 -20.99 -1.36
CA LEU A 256 6.52 -20.04 -1.35
C LEU A 256 6.11 -18.67 -1.88
N VAL A 257 5.34 -18.62 -2.97
CA VAL A 257 4.85 -17.35 -3.54
C VAL A 257 3.95 -16.61 -2.53
N ILE A 258 3.03 -17.34 -1.88
CA ILE A 258 2.16 -16.80 -0.84
C ILE A 258 2.98 -16.31 0.37
N ALA A 259 4.01 -17.03 0.79
CA ALA A 259 4.90 -16.61 1.86
C ALA A 259 5.65 -15.32 1.51
N ALA A 260 6.21 -15.21 0.30
CA ALA A 260 6.91 -14.03 -0.14
C ALA A 260 5.97 -12.81 -0.25
N ALA A 261 4.78 -12.99 -0.82
CA ALA A 261 3.76 -11.95 -0.87
C ALA A 261 3.33 -11.51 0.54
N GLY A 262 3.12 -12.47 1.47
CA GLY A 262 2.79 -12.15 2.87
C GLY A 262 3.90 -11.38 3.59
N ALA A 263 5.16 -11.78 3.42
CA ALA A 263 6.29 -11.05 3.98
C ALA A 263 6.38 -9.63 3.40
N TYR A 264 6.22 -9.47 2.08
CA TYR A 264 6.18 -8.16 1.45
C TYR A 264 5.03 -7.31 1.96
N THR A 265 3.82 -7.88 2.06
CA THR A 265 2.64 -7.19 2.59
C THR A 265 2.88 -6.68 4.00
N GLN A 266 3.43 -7.51 4.89
CA GLN A 266 3.77 -7.08 6.24
C GLN A 266 4.79 -5.93 6.25
N ARG A 267 5.80 -5.98 5.39
CA ARG A 267 6.82 -4.94 5.34
C ARG A 267 6.28 -3.61 4.82
N MET A 268 5.33 -3.64 3.89
CA MET A 268 4.69 -2.45 3.33
C MET A 268 3.69 -1.81 4.30
N THR A 269 2.99 -2.60 5.12
CA THR A 269 1.93 -2.09 6.01
C THR A 269 2.36 -1.92 7.46
N GLY A 270 3.42 -2.61 7.88
CA GLY A 270 3.89 -2.65 9.27
C GLY A 270 3.02 -3.47 10.22
N ALA A 271 1.97 -4.15 9.73
CA ALA A 271 1.04 -4.93 10.55
C ALA A 271 1.64 -6.28 10.98
N ASP A 272 1.65 -6.58 12.28
CA ASP A 272 2.19 -7.85 12.81
C ASP A 272 1.39 -9.09 12.38
N GLU A 273 0.07 -8.94 12.27
CA GLU A 273 -0.83 -9.95 11.72
C GLU A 273 -1.48 -9.40 10.46
N ILE A 274 -1.38 -10.14 9.36
CA ILE A 274 -1.95 -9.77 8.07
C ILE A 274 -2.93 -10.84 7.60
N LEU A 275 -3.87 -10.40 6.77
CA LEU A 275 -4.70 -11.28 5.96
C LEU A 275 -4.27 -11.14 4.50
N LEU A 276 -4.12 -12.27 3.83
CA LEU A 276 -4.08 -12.33 2.37
C LEU A 276 -5.41 -12.87 1.86
N THR A 277 -5.76 -12.53 0.62
CA THR A 277 -6.94 -13.09 -0.04
C THR A 277 -6.53 -14.16 -1.04
N LEU A 278 -7.00 -15.38 -0.84
CA LEU A 278 -6.70 -16.51 -1.72
C LEU A 278 -7.90 -16.86 -2.58
N PRO A 279 -7.80 -16.76 -3.92
CA PRO A 279 -8.79 -17.35 -4.80
C PRO A 279 -8.71 -18.87 -4.70
N VAL A 280 -9.86 -19.52 -4.60
CA VAL A 280 -10.01 -20.98 -4.56
C VAL A 280 -11.09 -21.41 -5.51
N ASN A 281 -10.94 -22.60 -6.10
CA ASN A 281 -11.93 -23.09 -7.07
C ASN A 281 -13.25 -23.54 -6.40
N ALA A 282 -13.23 -23.87 -5.11
CA ALA A 282 -14.37 -24.43 -4.36
C ALA A 282 -14.97 -25.73 -4.97
N ARG A 283 -14.22 -26.44 -5.82
CA ARG A 283 -14.68 -27.63 -6.57
C ARG A 283 -14.16 -28.93 -5.95
N THR A 284 -14.80 -29.39 -4.87
CA THR A 284 -14.36 -30.61 -4.17
C THR A 284 -15.09 -31.88 -4.60
N SER A 285 -16.22 -31.78 -5.31
CA SER A 285 -17.00 -32.93 -5.80
C SER A 285 -16.68 -33.26 -7.26
N ALA A 286 -17.18 -34.40 -7.74
CA ALA A 286 -17.05 -34.78 -9.15
C ALA A 286 -17.79 -33.79 -10.07
N ALA A 287 -19.05 -33.47 -9.76
CA ALA A 287 -19.85 -32.49 -10.50
C ALA A 287 -19.18 -31.12 -10.54
N GLY A 288 -18.66 -30.66 -9.39
CA GLY A 288 -17.91 -29.41 -9.31
C GLY A 288 -16.67 -29.40 -10.23
N ARG A 289 -15.97 -30.53 -10.41
CA ARG A 289 -14.79 -30.60 -11.28
C ARG A 289 -15.10 -30.79 -12.77
N SER A 290 -16.34 -31.09 -13.15
CA SER A 290 -16.69 -31.41 -14.54
C SER A 290 -17.65 -30.42 -15.19
N VAL A 291 -18.46 -29.68 -14.42
CA VAL A 291 -19.50 -28.79 -14.96
C VAL A 291 -18.97 -27.36 -15.09
N PRO A 292 -19.01 -26.77 -16.30
CA PRO A 292 -18.78 -25.34 -16.52
C PRO A 292 -19.79 -24.46 -15.77
N GLY A 293 -19.31 -23.40 -15.11
CA GLY A 293 -20.14 -22.39 -14.43
C GLY A 293 -19.36 -21.66 -13.33
N MET A 294 -19.90 -20.58 -12.79
CA MET A 294 -19.24 -19.78 -11.75
C MET A 294 -19.50 -20.35 -10.34
N VAL A 295 -18.46 -20.91 -9.71
CA VAL A 295 -18.48 -21.34 -8.29
C VAL A 295 -17.23 -20.97 -7.52
N ALA A 296 -16.24 -20.35 -8.16
CA ALA A 296 -15.05 -19.86 -7.51
C ALA A 296 -15.37 -18.98 -6.28
N ASN A 297 -14.46 -19.03 -5.32
CA ASN A 297 -14.58 -18.38 -4.03
C ASN A 297 -13.25 -17.72 -3.69
N TYR A 298 -13.24 -16.85 -2.69
CA TYR A 298 -12.00 -16.29 -2.14
C TYR A 298 -12.05 -16.36 -0.63
N LEU A 299 -10.90 -16.62 0.00
CA LEU A 299 -10.82 -16.89 1.43
C LEU A 299 -9.63 -16.18 2.06
N PRO A 300 -9.76 -15.76 3.32
CA PRO A 300 -8.65 -15.17 4.06
C PRO A 300 -7.60 -16.23 4.39
N LEU A 301 -6.34 -15.82 4.32
CA LEU A 301 -5.21 -16.52 4.89
C LEU A 301 -4.55 -15.62 5.92
N ARG A 302 -4.73 -15.95 7.21
CA ARG A 302 -4.09 -15.25 8.34
C ARG A 302 -2.63 -15.68 8.44
N LEU A 303 -1.73 -14.71 8.52
CA LEU A 303 -0.29 -14.91 8.72
C LEU A 303 0.22 -13.95 9.80
N THR A 304 1.15 -14.41 10.62
CA THR A 304 1.84 -13.59 11.61
C THR A 304 3.29 -13.42 11.22
N VAL A 305 3.71 -12.19 10.91
CA VAL A 305 5.06 -11.89 10.43
C VAL A 305 5.68 -10.80 11.28
N HIS A 306 6.57 -11.20 12.18
CA HIS A 306 7.38 -10.29 13.00
C HIS A 306 8.79 -10.11 12.43
N PRO A 307 9.56 -9.07 12.84
CA PRO A 307 10.95 -8.86 12.40
C PRO A 307 11.88 -10.07 12.60
N ALA A 308 11.66 -10.87 13.65
CA ALA A 308 12.44 -12.06 13.96
C ALA A 308 12.00 -13.33 13.20
N THR A 309 10.92 -13.26 12.41
CA THR A 309 10.41 -14.39 11.64
C THR A 309 11.42 -14.78 10.56
N THR A 310 11.70 -16.07 10.41
CA THR A 310 12.60 -16.58 9.36
C THR A 310 11.79 -17.10 8.17
N PRO A 311 12.36 -17.14 6.94
CA PRO A 311 11.66 -17.71 5.78
C PRO A 311 11.16 -19.14 6.04
N GLY A 312 11.98 -20.00 6.67
CA GLY A 312 11.60 -21.38 6.98
C GLY A 312 10.46 -21.51 7.99
N ARG A 313 10.30 -20.56 8.93
CA ARG A 313 9.12 -20.51 9.81
C ARG A 313 7.88 -20.08 9.03
N LEU A 314 8.01 -19.02 8.23
CA LEU A 314 6.91 -18.47 7.43
C LEU A 314 6.38 -19.50 6.42
N LEU A 315 7.25 -20.19 5.69
CA LEU A 315 6.85 -21.22 4.72
C LEU A 315 6.03 -22.35 5.37
N ARG A 316 6.44 -22.82 6.55
CA ARG A 316 5.70 -23.85 7.30
C ARG A 316 4.36 -23.33 7.81
N GLU A 317 4.30 -22.08 8.26
CA GLU A 317 3.07 -21.44 8.69
C GLU A 317 2.07 -21.34 7.53
N VAL A 318 2.53 -20.84 6.38
CA VAL A 318 1.73 -20.73 5.16
C VAL A 318 1.26 -22.10 4.70
N ALA A 319 2.12 -23.12 4.66
CA ALA A 319 1.73 -24.47 4.28
C ALA A 319 0.58 -25.00 5.17
N ASN A 320 0.72 -24.85 6.49
CA ASN A 320 -0.29 -25.30 7.45
C ASN A 320 -1.59 -24.51 7.34
N SER A 321 -1.52 -23.19 7.17
CA SER A 321 -2.69 -22.33 7.01
C SER A 321 -3.40 -22.61 5.69
N LEU A 322 -2.66 -22.78 4.59
CA LEU A 322 -3.21 -23.11 3.27
C LEU A 322 -3.94 -24.45 3.28
N LEU A 323 -3.38 -25.49 3.90
CA LEU A 323 -4.03 -26.79 4.05
C LEU A 323 -5.37 -26.69 4.80
N ARG A 324 -5.42 -25.89 5.87
CA ARG A 324 -6.68 -25.64 6.61
C ARG A 324 -7.69 -24.86 5.76
N THR A 325 -7.26 -23.77 5.13
CA THR A 325 -8.11 -22.97 4.24
C THR A 325 -8.71 -23.81 3.10
N LEU A 326 -7.89 -24.59 2.40
CA LEU A 326 -8.32 -25.44 1.29
C LEU A 326 -9.26 -26.58 1.73
N LYS A 327 -9.10 -27.10 2.95
CA LYS A 327 -10.03 -28.09 3.50
C LYS A 327 -11.45 -27.51 3.61
N HIS A 328 -11.57 -26.23 3.99
CA HIS A 328 -12.82 -25.53 4.28
C HIS A 328 -13.28 -24.60 3.15
N GLN A 329 -12.77 -24.80 1.93
CA GLN A 329 -12.85 -23.84 0.83
C GLN A 329 -14.23 -23.59 0.22
N ARG A 330 -15.21 -24.45 0.51
CA ARG A 330 -16.58 -24.34 -0.03
C ARG A 330 -17.45 -23.35 0.71
N TYR A 331 -17.08 -22.96 1.94
CA TYR A 331 -17.82 -21.94 2.68
C TYR A 331 -17.38 -20.55 2.21
N ARG A 332 -18.35 -19.69 1.96
CA ARG A 332 -18.14 -18.47 1.16
C ARG A 332 -17.40 -17.38 1.93
N GLY A 333 -16.50 -16.69 1.24
CA GLY A 333 -15.76 -15.54 1.76
C GLY A 333 -16.66 -14.43 2.28
N ASP A 334 -17.73 -14.06 1.57
CA ASP A 334 -18.69 -13.03 1.99
C ASP A 334 -19.33 -13.35 3.35
N ARG A 335 -19.61 -14.63 3.62
CA ARG A 335 -20.13 -15.09 4.91
C ARG A 335 -19.07 -15.01 6.00
N VAL A 336 -17.82 -15.37 5.70
CA VAL A 336 -16.71 -15.19 6.64
C VAL A 336 -16.53 -13.70 7.00
N ARG A 337 -16.61 -12.79 6.01
CA ARG A 337 -16.56 -11.34 6.26
C ARG A 337 -17.68 -10.87 7.19
N ARG A 338 -18.91 -11.35 6.97
CA ARG A 338 -20.05 -11.04 7.83
C ARG A 338 -19.84 -11.55 9.26
N ASP A 339 -19.34 -12.77 9.41
CA ASP A 339 -19.06 -13.38 10.71
C ASP A 339 -17.91 -12.66 11.46
N MET A 340 -17.02 -11.98 10.73
CA MET A 340 -15.99 -11.06 11.29
C MET A 340 -16.54 -9.71 11.74
N GLY A 341 -17.83 -9.42 11.51
CA GLY A 341 -18.43 -8.12 11.83
C GLY A 341 -18.03 -6.99 10.88
N LEU A 342 -17.46 -7.31 9.71
CA LEU A 342 -17.18 -6.32 8.68
C LEU A 342 -18.49 -5.78 8.10
N ARG A 343 -18.51 -4.48 7.76
CA ARG A 343 -19.73 -3.84 7.23
C ARG A 343 -20.10 -4.45 5.89
N MET A 344 -21.40 -4.56 5.62
CA MET A 344 -21.90 -5.14 4.36
C MET A 344 -21.58 -4.27 3.13
N ASP A 345 -21.35 -2.97 3.32
CA ASP A 345 -20.91 -2.04 2.28
C ASP A 345 -19.38 -1.97 2.13
N ASP A 346 -18.61 -2.64 3.01
CA ASP A 346 -17.15 -2.74 2.89
C ASP A 346 -16.77 -3.87 1.92
N ARG A 347 -16.43 -3.45 0.70
CA ARG A 347 -16.09 -4.32 -0.43
C ARG A 347 -14.61 -4.64 -0.55
N ARG A 348 -13.79 -4.23 0.42
CA ARG A 348 -12.37 -4.60 0.42
C ARG A 348 -12.22 -6.11 0.40
N PRO A 349 -11.16 -6.65 -0.22
CA PRO A 349 -10.76 -8.00 0.08
C PRO A 349 -10.30 -8.13 1.55
N PHE A 350 -9.88 -9.32 1.98
CA PHE A 350 -9.30 -9.48 3.32
C PHE A 350 -7.92 -8.81 3.41
N GLY A 351 -7.24 -8.75 2.28
CA GLY A 351 -6.00 -8.02 2.00
C GLY A 351 -5.60 -8.30 0.55
N PRO A 352 -4.35 -8.04 0.15
CA PRO A 352 -3.91 -8.29 -1.21
C PRO A 352 -4.22 -9.72 -1.67
N PHE A 353 -4.73 -9.85 -2.89
CA PHE A 353 -4.94 -11.16 -3.50
C PHE A 353 -3.59 -11.80 -3.86
N VAL A 354 -3.46 -13.10 -3.62
CA VAL A 354 -2.33 -13.89 -4.14
C VAL A 354 -2.87 -15.02 -4.98
N ASN A 355 -2.83 -14.84 -6.30
CA ASN A 355 -3.32 -15.79 -7.29
C ASN A 355 -2.14 -16.49 -7.98
N VAL A 356 -1.91 -17.75 -7.66
CA VAL A 356 -0.89 -18.56 -8.33
C VAL A 356 -1.58 -19.39 -9.40
N LEU A 357 -1.42 -18.98 -10.66
CA LEU A 357 -2.06 -19.61 -11.80
C LEU A 357 -1.38 -20.97 -12.06
N PRO A 358 -2.16 -22.05 -12.31
CA PRO A 358 -1.58 -23.30 -12.75
C PRO A 358 -0.93 -23.13 -14.13
N PRO A 359 0.04 -23.99 -14.49
CA PRO A 359 0.54 -24.02 -15.86
C PRO A 359 -0.62 -24.32 -16.82
N GLU A 360 -0.65 -23.59 -17.94
CA GLU A 360 -1.68 -23.76 -18.96
C GLU A 360 -1.51 -25.11 -19.68
N PRO A 361 -2.61 -25.79 -20.07
CA PRO A 361 -2.53 -27.05 -20.77
C PRO A 361 -1.93 -26.87 -22.18
N GLU A 362 -1.15 -27.85 -22.64
CA GLU A 362 -0.80 -27.95 -24.05
C GLU A 362 -2.08 -28.23 -24.87
N LEU A 363 -2.37 -27.34 -25.82
CA LEU A 363 -3.54 -27.43 -26.69
C LEU A 363 -3.07 -27.48 -28.15
N SER A 364 -3.86 -28.13 -28.99
CA SER A 364 -3.66 -28.14 -30.43
C SER A 364 -4.99 -28.15 -31.16
N PHE A 365 -5.08 -27.39 -32.25
CA PHE A 365 -6.25 -27.39 -33.14
C PHE A 365 -5.89 -28.13 -34.43
N GLY A 366 -6.19 -29.43 -34.51
CA GLY A 366 -5.93 -30.22 -35.72
C GLY A 366 -4.48 -30.14 -36.21
N GLY A 367 -3.52 -30.17 -35.28
CA GLY A 367 -2.09 -30.01 -35.57
C GLY A 367 -1.55 -28.57 -35.54
N CYS A 368 -2.41 -27.55 -35.42
CA CYS A 368 -1.96 -26.17 -35.15
C CYS A 368 -1.47 -26.05 -33.71
N ALA A 369 -0.29 -25.46 -33.51
CA ALA A 369 0.26 -25.18 -32.20
C ALA A 369 -0.48 -24.02 -31.55
N VAL A 370 -0.78 -24.13 -30.26
CA VAL A 370 -1.55 -23.13 -29.50
C VAL A 370 -0.75 -22.68 -28.28
N THR A 371 -0.59 -21.37 -28.14
CA THR A 371 -0.13 -20.76 -26.89
C THR A 371 -1.26 -19.95 -26.27
N LEU A 372 -1.55 -20.18 -24.99
CA LEU A 372 -2.62 -19.49 -24.28
C LEU A 372 -2.06 -18.30 -23.48
N HIS A 373 -2.75 -17.17 -23.56
CA HIS A 373 -2.37 -15.94 -22.88
C HIS A 373 -3.54 -15.35 -22.09
N ASN A 374 -3.34 -15.14 -20.79
CA ASN A 374 -4.33 -14.51 -19.92
C ASN A 374 -4.26 -12.98 -19.97
N LEU A 375 -5.38 -12.34 -20.32
CA LEU A 375 -5.49 -10.88 -20.39
C LEU A 375 -6.09 -10.30 -19.10
N SER A 376 -7.11 -10.95 -18.54
CA SER A 376 -7.78 -10.55 -17.30
C SER A 376 -8.35 -11.77 -16.57
N THR A 377 -8.29 -11.76 -15.24
CA THR A 377 -8.99 -12.73 -14.37
C THR A 377 -10.25 -12.14 -13.73
N GLY A 378 -10.69 -10.95 -14.16
CA GLY A 378 -11.84 -10.23 -13.60
C GLY A 378 -11.45 -9.02 -12.76
N ILE A 379 -12.40 -8.51 -11.98
CA ILE A 379 -12.26 -7.27 -11.21
C ILE A 379 -11.17 -7.38 -10.13
N VAL A 380 -10.43 -6.29 -9.93
CA VAL A 380 -9.42 -6.16 -8.87
C VAL A 380 -9.81 -4.98 -7.97
N ASN A 381 -10.45 -5.29 -6.84
CA ASN A 381 -10.99 -4.26 -5.94
C ASN A 381 -9.93 -3.50 -5.12
N ASP A 382 -8.71 -4.03 -5.03
CA ASP A 382 -7.59 -3.39 -4.33
C ASP A 382 -6.26 -3.71 -5.03
N PHE A 383 -5.58 -4.78 -4.61
CA PHE A 383 -4.28 -5.18 -5.13
C PHE A 383 -4.20 -6.69 -5.28
N MET A 384 -3.58 -7.17 -6.34
CA MET A 384 -3.42 -8.60 -6.64
C MET A 384 -2.02 -8.91 -7.15
N PHE A 385 -1.37 -9.87 -6.49
CA PHE A 385 -0.23 -10.59 -7.01
C PHE A 385 -0.74 -11.79 -7.81
N ALA A 386 -0.67 -11.73 -9.14
CA ALA A 386 -0.90 -12.88 -10.00
C ALA A 386 0.43 -13.43 -10.51
N VAL A 387 0.66 -14.73 -10.33
CA VAL A 387 1.92 -15.38 -10.74
C VAL A 387 1.59 -16.49 -11.72
N SER A 388 2.21 -16.44 -12.91
CA SER A 388 2.11 -17.45 -13.95
C SER A 388 3.44 -18.19 -14.09
N ASP A 389 3.35 -19.50 -14.23
CA ASP A 389 4.48 -20.39 -14.52
C ASP A 389 4.30 -20.91 -15.95
N SER A 390 5.20 -20.56 -16.86
CA SER A 390 5.14 -21.01 -18.24
C SER A 390 5.79 -22.39 -18.40
N ALA A 391 5.40 -23.15 -19.43
CA ALA A 391 6.01 -24.44 -19.75
C ALA A 391 7.55 -24.39 -19.91
N ASP A 392 8.11 -23.25 -20.33
CA ASP A 392 9.57 -23.04 -20.48
C ASP A 392 10.29 -22.66 -19.17
N ASP A 393 9.73 -22.98 -18.00
CA ASP A 393 10.29 -22.67 -16.67
C ASP A 393 10.48 -21.16 -16.40
N HIS A 394 9.69 -20.32 -17.05
CA HIS A 394 9.69 -18.89 -16.83
C HIS A 394 8.53 -18.47 -15.94
N VAL A 395 8.87 -17.65 -14.93
CA VAL A 395 7.89 -17.10 -14.00
C VAL A 395 7.65 -15.64 -14.34
N GLU A 396 6.39 -15.30 -14.60
CA GLU A 396 5.94 -13.93 -14.75
C GLU A 396 5.05 -13.55 -13.56
N ILE A 397 5.24 -12.32 -13.09
CA ILE A 397 4.44 -11.72 -12.03
C ILE A 397 3.67 -10.58 -12.64
N HIS A 398 2.37 -10.57 -12.40
CA HIS A 398 1.46 -9.50 -12.75
C HIS A 398 0.94 -8.88 -11.47
N LEU A 399 1.27 -7.61 -11.25
CA LEU A 399 0.66 -6.79 -10.22
C LEU A 399 -0.54 -6.10 -10.85
N ASN A 400 -1.73 -6.49 -10.40
CA ASN A 400 -2.97 -5.84 -10.82
C ASN A 400 -3.49 -4.98 -9.67
N ALA A 401 -3.99 -3.78 -9.98
CA ALA A 401 -4.48 -2.86 -8.97
C ALA A 401 -5.73 -2.11 -9.42
N ASN A 402 -6.52 -1.69 -8.45
CA ASN A 402 -7.67 -0.82 -8.66
C ASN A 402 -7.19 0.58 -9.10
N PRO A 403 -7.54 1.08 -10.31
CA PRO A 403 -7.12 2.40 -10.78
C PRO A 403 -7.68 3.56 -9.95
N GLU A 404 -8.74 3.32 -9.18
CA GLU A 404 -9.31 4.32 -8.27
C GLU A 404 -8.54 4.45 -6.95
N LEU A 405 -7.63 3.49 -6.65
CA LEU A 405 -6.83 3.47 -5.42
C LEU A 405 -5.33 3.66 -5.65
N TYR A 406 -4.85 3.33 -6.86
CA TYR A 406 -3.43 3.35 -7.20
C TYR A 406 -3.21 4.05 -8.54
N THR A 407 -2.14 4.85 -8.63
CA THR A 407 -1.68 5.37 -9.92
C THR A 407 -0.79 4.37 -10.66
N ALA A 408 -0.54 4.65 -11.94
CA ALA A 408 0.41 3.90 -12.76
C ALA A 408 1.81 3.89 -12.12
N GLU A 409 2.26 5.05 -11.63
CA GLU A 409 3.58 5.26 -11.02
C GLU A 409 3.71 4.51 -9.68
N GLU A 410 2.66 4.49 -8.86
CA GLU A 410 2.64 3.71 -7.63
C GLU A 410 2.73 2.21 -7.90
N LEU A 411 2.02 1.72 -8.92
CA LEU A 411 2.07 0.32 -9.32
C LEU A 411 3.44 -0.05 -9.93
N ASP A 412 4.07 0.87 -10.68
CA ASP A 412 5.45 0.73 -11.16
C ASP A 412 6.44 0.61 -9.98
N ALA A 413 6.31 1.46 -8.95
CA ALA A 413 7.13 1.35 -7.75
C ALA A 413 6.89 0.02 -7.00
N HIS A 414 5.66 -0.45 -6.90
CA HIS A 414 5.36 -1.78 -6.32
C HIS A 414 5.98 -2.93 -7.14
N ARG A 415 5.96 -2.86 -8.48
CA ARG A 415 6.63 -3.84 -9.35
C ARG A 415 8.12 -3.89 -9.04
N ASP A 416 8.78 -2.74 -8.99
CA ASP A 416 10.23 -2.66 -8.83
C ASP A 416 10.64 -3.14 -7.42
N ARG A 417 9.93 -2.68 -6.38
CA ARG A 417 10.14 -3.14 -4.99
C ARG A 417 9.88 -4.63 -4.81
N PHE A 418 8.77 -5.16 -5.34
CA PHE A 418 8.45 -6.58 -5.16
C PHE A 418 9.46 -7.48 -5.91
N THR A 419 9.93 -7.04 -7.08
CA THR A 419 10.97 -7.74 -7.84
C THR A 419 12.29 -7.77 -7.05
N ALA A 420 12.74 -6.61 -6.55
CA ALA A 420 13.94 -6.52 -5.71
C ALA A 420 13.79 -7.33 -4.41
N PHE A 421 12.60 -7.30 -3.80
CA PHE A 421 12.29 -8.07 -2.60
C PHE A 421 12.36 -9.58 -2.86
N LEU A 422 11.78 -10.09 -3.95
CA LEU A 422 11.84 -11.52 -4.28
C LEU A 422 13.27 -11.99 -4.50
N ASP A 423 14.08 -11.19 -5.18
CA ASP A 423 15.49 -11.47 -5.37
C ASP A 423 16.25 -11.50 -4.03
N ALA A 424 16.03 -10.52 -3.15
CA ALA A 424 16.60 -10.50 -1.81
C ALA A 424 16.11 -11.67 -0.92
N PHE A 425 14.82 -11.97 -0.95
CA PHE A 425 14.19 -13.09 -0.24
C PHE A 425 14.79 -14.42 -0.71
N SER A 426 15.03 -14.59 -2.02
CA SER A 426 15.65 -15.79 -2.60
C SER A 426 17.08 -16.06 -2.13
N ARG A 427 17.79 -15.01 -1.64
CA ARG A 427 19.14 -15.11 -1.08
C ARG A 427 19.16 -15.25 0.43
N CYS A 428 18.03 -15.06 1.10
CA CYS A 428 17.93 -15.13 2.55
C CYS A 428 17.91 -16.60 3.00
N PRO A 429 18.87 -17.05 3.84
CA PRO A 429 18.83 -18.41 4.38
C PRO A 429 17.57 -18.63 5.22
N LEU A 430 17.05 -19.87 5.21
CA LEU A 430 15.75 -20.20 5.82
C LEU A 430 15.70 -19.99 7.34
N ASP A 431 16.85 -19.92 8.01
CA ASP A 431 17.02 -19.73 9.45
C ASP A 431 17.38 -18.29 9.85
N ARG A 432 17.57 -17.38 8.88
CA ARG A 432 17.89 -15.97 9.16
C ARG A 432 16.63 -15.10 9.22
N PRO A 433 16.60 -14.07 10.08
CA PRO A 433 15.43 -13.19 10.20
C PRO A 433 15.13 -12.41 8.92
N LEU A 434 13.83 -12.27 8.60
CA LEU A 434 13.32 -11.48 7.48
C LEU A 434 13.58 -9.98 7.63
N ALA A 435 13.86 -9.47 8.84
CA ALA A 435 14.24 -8.07 9.05
C ALA A 435 15.46 -7.63 8.23
N GLY A 436 16.34 -8.57 7.85
CA GLY A 436 17.49 -8.28 6.98
C GLY A 436 17.16 -8.19 5.48
N VAL A 437 15.92 -8.50 5.08
CA VAL A 437 15.49 -8.45 3.68
C VAL A 437 14.95 -7.05 3.38
N GLY A 438 15.69 -6.29 2.57
CA GLY A 438 15.30 -4.96 2.11
C GLY A 438 14.07 -4.98 1.20
N VAL A 439 13.24 -3.95 1.30
CA VAL A 439 12.01 -3.78 0.50
C VAL A 439 12.15 -2.64 -0.52
N LEU A 440 13.01 -1.67 -0.23
CA LEU A 440 13.35 -0.60 -1.15
C LEU A 440 14.26 -1.12 -2.25
N ASP A 441 14.06 -0.63 -3.46
CA ASP A 441 15.04 -0.84 -4.51
C ASP A 441 16.32 0.01 -4.26
N ALA A 442 17.33 -0.20 -5.09
CA ALA A 442 18.63 0.48 -4.94
C ALA A 442 18.54 2.00 -5.17
N ALA A 443 17.71 2.44 -6.11
CA ALA A 443 17.55 3.85 -6.46
C ALA A 443 16.78 4.59 -5.35
N GLU A 444 15.71 3.98 -4.83
CA GLU A 444 14.96 4.47 -3.68
C GLU A 444 15.82 4.57 -2.42
N SER A 445 16.61 3.53 -2.14
CA SER A 445 17.53 3.52 -1.00
C SER A 445 18.54 4.66 -1.10
N ARG A 446 19.12 4.88 -2.29
CA ARG A 446 20.06 5.97 -2.53
C ARG A 446 19.39 7.34 -2.36
N ARG A 447 18.22 7.54 -2.94
CA ARG A 447 17.48 8.79 -2.85
C ARG A 447 17.15 9.16 -1.40
N LEU A 448 16.65 8.20 -0.63
CA LEU A 448 16.25 8.39 0.76
C LEU A 448 17.44 8.58 1.72
N LEU A 449 18.51 7.79 1.53
CA LEU A 449 19.62 7.76 2.49
C LEU A 449 20.74 8.73 2.15
N VAL A 450 20.92 9.05 0.86
CA VAL A 450 22.01 9.89 0.36
C VAL A 450 21.46 11.21 -0.15
N GLU A 451 20.67 11.20 -1.22
CA GLU A 451 20.35 12.43 -1.97
C GLU A 451 19.51 13.42 -1.16
N TRP A 452 18.48 12.95 -0.44
CA TRP A 452 17.69 13.81 0.45
C TRP A 452 18.42 14.22 1.72
N ASN A 453 19.47 13.48 2.11
CA ASN A 453 20.27 13.79 3.29
C ASN A 453 21.57 14.54 2.96
N ASP A 454 21.85 14.81 1.68
CA ASP A 454 23.01 15.58 1.24
C ASP A 454 22.79 17.08 1.48
N THR A 455 22.61 17.42 2.75
CA THR A 455 22.33 18.77 3.25
C THR A 455 23.56 19.40 3.89
N ALA A 456 24.73 18.81 3.70
CA ALA A 456 26.00 19.33 4.20
C ALA A 456 26.31 20.67 3.52
N ARG A 457 26.76 21.64 4.32
CA ARG A 457 27.18 22.96 3.84
C ARG A 457 28.55 23.29 4.42
N ASP A 458 29.43 23.84 3.59
CA ASP A 458 30.72 24.35 4.04
C ASP A 458 30.51 25.70 4.75
N GLY A 459 31.02 25.82 5.97
CA GLY A 459 30.93 27.06 6.73
C GLY A 459 31.50 26.92 8.14
N GLY A 460 32.32 27.88 8.56
CA GLY A 460 32.76 27.98 9.95
C GLY A 460 31.60 28.36 10.87
N PHE A 461 31.70 28.00 12.15
CA PHE A 461 30.75 28.46 13.15
C PHE A 461 30.99 29.95 13.46
N THR A 462 29.99 30.79 13.20
CA THR A 462 29.88 32.15 13.75
C THR A 462 28.66 32.19 14.66
N GLY A 463 28.83 32.57 15.93
CA GLY A 463 27.73 32.64 16.88
C GLY A 463 26.79 33.82 16.60
N VAL A 464 25.62 33.82 17.25
CA VAL A 464 24.60 34.87 17.05
C VAL A 464 25.11 36.22 17.58
N VAL A 465 25.82 36.24 18.71
CA VAL A 465 26.32 37.48 19.31
C VAL A 465 27.45 38.07 18.47
N GLU A 466 28.32 37.22 17.91
CA GLU A 466 29.35 37.60 16.95
C GLU A 466 28.72 38.29 15.73
N ARG A 467 27.70 37.69 15.11
CA ARG A 467 27.02 38.28 13.94
C ARG A 467 26.35 39.63 14.25
N VAL A 468 25.76 39.77 15.44
CA VAL A 468 25.20 41.06 15.89
C VAL A 468 26.31 42.10 16.03
N ARG A 469 27.48 41.74 16.59
CA ARG A 469 28.64 42.65 16.72
C ARG A 469 29.25 43.00 15.37
N GLU A 470 29.37 42.05 14.45
CA GLU A 470 29.82 42.30 13.08
C GLU A 470 28.89 43.28 12.36
N THR A 471 27.57 43.10 12.52
CA THR A 471 26.57 44.02 11.95
C THR A 471 26.65 45.39 12.60
N ALA A 472 26.84 45.47 13.93
CA ALA A 472 27.06 46.73 14.63
C ALA A 472 28.32 47.47 14.17
N ALA A 473 29.41 46.75 13.87
CA ALA A 473 30.63 47.34 13.34
C ALA A 473 30.44 47.88 11.91
N LEU A 474 29.67 47.19 11.06
CA LEU A 474 29.41 47.59 9.68
C LEU A 474 28.33 48.67 9.55
N ARG A 475 27.30 48.63 10.40
CA ARG A 475 26.12 49.50 10.34
C ARG A 475 25.67 49.91 11.76
N PRO A 476 26.47 50.71 12.48
CA PRO A 476 26.23 50.99 13.90
C PRO A 476 24.88 51.64 14.18
N GLY A 477 24.48 52.61 13.36
CA GLY A 477 23.21 53.34 13.51
C GLY A 477 21.99 52.68 12.87
N ALA A 478 22.13 51.48 12.28
CA ALA A 478 20.97 50.77 11.74
C ALA A 478 20.08 50.27 12.88
N THR A 479 18.77 50.33 12.70
CA THR A 479 17.78 49.80 13.66
C THR A 479 17.94 48.29 13.81
N ALA A 480 18.07 47.82 15.05
CA ALA A 480 18.12 46.40 15.41
C ALA A 480 16.79 45.91 16.00
N VAL A 481 16.19 46.68 16.91
CA VAL A 481 14.93 46.32 17.59
C VAL A 481 14.01 47.54 17.66
N VAL A 482 12.72 47.32 17.40
CA VAL A 482 11.64 48.30 17.62
C VAL A 482 10.68 47.71 18.64
N ASP A 483 10.44 48.42 19.74
CA ASP A 483 9.63 48.00 20.88
C ASP A 483 8.76 49.17 21.36
N GLY A 484 7.52 49.22 20.87
CA GLY A 484 6.65 50.38 21.04
C GLY A 484 7.26 51.65 20.45
N GLU A 485 7.45 52.67 21.29
CA GLU A 485 8.13 53.93 20.91
C GLU A 485 9.66 53.85 21.03
N THR A 486 10.21 52.76 21.57
CA THR A 486 11.65 52.57 21.72
C THR A 486 12.24 51.98 20.45
N THR A 487 13.27 52.63 19.91
CA THR A 487 14.06 52.10 18.79
C THR A 487 15.50 51.93 19.26
N VAL A 488 16.05 50.71 19.13
CA VAL A 488 17.42 50.39 19.52
C VAL A 488 18.24 50.05 18.28
N SER A 489 19.36 50.73 18.09
CA SER A 489 20.33 50.48 17.02
C SER A 489 21.21 49.26 17.30
N TYR A 490 21.88 48.73 16.27
CA TYR A 490 22.82 47.62 16.43
C TYR A 490 23.99 47.97 17.37
N ALA A 491 24.51 49.19 17.34
CA ALA A 491 25.59 49.61 18.21
C ALA A 491 25.17 49.64 19.69
N GLU A 492 23.98 50.19 19.98
CA GLU A 492 23.41 50.24 21.32
C GLU A 492 23.12 48.84 21.86
N LEU A 493 22.52 47.97 21.05
CA LEU A 493 22.22 46.59 21.42
C LEU A 493 23.51 45.81 21.74
N ALA A 494 24.54 45.93 20.89
CA ALA A 494 25.80 45.21 21.07
C ALA A 494 26.54 45.65 22.35
N ARG A 495 26.57 46.96 22.63
CA ARG A 495 27.18 47.50 23.86
C ARG A 495 26.41 47.09 25.10
N TRP A 496 25.09 47.24 25.08
CA TRP A 496 24.23 46.89 26.21
C TRP A 496 24.34 45.40 26.55
N ALA A 497 24.32 44.52 25.53
CA ALA A 497 24.50 43.09 25.70
C ALA A 497 25.90 42.74 26.25
N ASP A 498 26.97 43.42 25.82
CA ASP A 498 28.32 43.24 26.36
C ASP A 498 28.41 43.62 27.84
N ASP A 499 27.78 44.72 28.24
CA ASP A 499 27.68 45.17 29.64
C ASP A 499 26.91 44.18 30.50
N LEU A 500 25.79 43.68 30.01
CA LEU A 500 25.05 42.63 30.69
C LEU A 500 25.89 41.34 30.80
N ALA A 501 26.59 40.93 29.74
CA ALA A 501 27.42 39.73 29.76
C ALA A 501 28.52 39.80 30.85
N ALA A 502 29.13 40.97 31.06
CA ALA A 502 30.09 41.15 32.14
C ALA A 502 29.45 41.14 33.53
N ARG A 503 28.27 41.76 33.70
CA ARG A 503 27.50 41.69 34.95
C ARG A 503 27.12 40.25 35.30
N LEU A 504 26.69 39.46 34.31
CA LEU A 504 26.36 38.05 34.47
C LEU A 504 27.57 37.23 34.94
N ARG A 505 28.74 37.42 34.32
CA ARG A 505 29.97 36.74 34.77
C ARG A 505 30.36 37.11 36.20
N SER A 506 30.26 38.39 36.57
CA SER A 506 30.50 38.83 37.95
C SER A 506 29.50 38.23 38.96
N ALA A 507 28.30 37.88 38.51
CA ALA A 507 27.28 37.18 39.30
C ALA A 507 27.43 35.64 39.28
N GLY A 508 28.48 35.10 38.64
CA GLY A 508 28.75 33.66 38.58
C GLY A 508 28.11 32.93 37.40
N ALA A 509 27.46 33.62 36.47
CA ALA A 509 26.96 33.06 35.22
C ALA A 509 28.03 33.15 34.11
N GLY A 510 28.78 32.05 33.93
CA GLY A 510 29.80 31.90 32.89
C GLY A 510 29.55 30.69 32.00
N THR A 511 30.61 30.20 31.35
CA THR A 511 30.57 29.01 30.48
C THR A 511 29.97 27.80 31.19
N GLY A 512 29.03 27.12 30.52
CA GLY A 512 28.36 25.92 31.02
C GLY A 512 27.27 26.16 32.07
N SER A 513 26.97 27.41 32.42
CA SER A 513 25.87 27.74 33.35
C SER A 513 24.58 28.10 32.61
N LEU A 514 23.46 27.96 33.33
CA LEU A 514 22.13 28.38 32.89
C LEU A 514 21.72 29.68 33.58
N VAL A 515 21.17 30.60 32.80
CA VAL A 515 20.58 31.84 33.28
C VAL A 515 19.09 31.83 32.95
N ALA A 516 18.24 31.90 33.96
CA ALA A 516 16.81 32.04 33.75
C ALA A 516 16.49 33.47 33.29
N VAL A 517 15.57 33.61 32.35
CA VAL A 517 15.16 34.91 31.79
C VAL A 517 13.65 35.04 31.94
N LEU A 518 13.23 35.95 32.82
CA LEU A 518 11.84 36.31 33.07
C LEU A 518 11.61 37.74 32.56
N ALA A 519 11.23 37.88 31.30
CA ALA A 519 10.97 39.17 30.66
C ALA A 519 9.91 39.02 29.57
N GLU A 520 9.12 40.08 29.36
CA GLU A 520 8.19 40.17 28.22
C GLU A 520 8.96 40.36 26.90
N PRO A 521 8.35 40.00 25.75
CA PRO A 521 8.94 40.28 24.43
C PRO A 521 9.25 41.77 24.28
N GLY A 522 10.46 42.09 23.83
CA GLY A 522 10.91 43.48 23.69
C GLY A 522 12.42 43.63 23.64
N ALA A 523 12.91 44.88 23.64
CA ALA A 523 14.33 45.20 23.50
C ALA A 523 15.18 44.60 24.62
N HIS A 524 14.69 44.63 25.87
CA HIS A 524 15.38 44.04 27.02
C HIS A 524 15.42 42.51 26.97
N TYR A 525 14.42 41.85 26.40
CA TYR A 525 14.45 40.39 26.21
C TYR A 525 15.52 40.00 25.17
N VAL A 526 15.54 40.68 24.02
CA VAL A 526 16.54 40.43 22.97
C VAL A 526 17.96 40.72 23.48
N GLY A 527 18.18 41.90 24.07
CA GLY A 527 19.48 42.24 24.69
C GLY A 527 19.85 41.29 25.81
N GLY A 528 18.87 40.86 26.62
CA GLY A 528 19.02 39.90 27.71
C GLY A 528 19.58 38.57 27.22
N VAL A 529 18.94 37.99 26.21
CA VAL A 529 19.38 36.73 25.58
C VAL A 529 20.78 36.88 24.97
N LEU A 530 21.06 37.97 24.27
CA LEU A 530 22.39 38.23 23.70
C LEU A 530 23.47 38.37 24.79
N GLY A 531 23.14 39.02 25.91
CA GLY A 531 24.05 39.14 27.05
C GLY A 531 24.33 37.79 27.72
N VAL A 532 23.32 36.94 27.88
CA VAL A 532 23.48 35.57 28.40
C VAL A 532 24.40 34.75 27.49
N LEU A 533 24.13 34.75 26.19
CA LEU A 533 24.95 34.05 25.22
C LEU A 533 26.39 34.60 25.20
N GLY A 534 26.56 35.92 25.25
CA GLY A 534 27.88 36.57 25.27
C GLY A 534 28.67 36.35 26.56
N ALA A 535 28.00 35.99 27.66
CA ALA A 535 28.63 35.57 28.90
C ALA A 535 29.18 34.13 28.84
N GLY A 536 28.84 33.38 27.78
CA GLY A 536 29.14 31.96 27.65
C GLY A 536 28.08 31.05 28.27
N SER A 537 26.97 31.60 28.77
CA SER A 537 25.88 30.84 29.39
C SER A 537 24.79 30.46 28.39
N ALA A 538 23.90 29.55 28.80
CA ALA A 538 22.65 29.25 28.11
C ALA A 538 21.47 29.91 28.79
N TRP A 539 20.47 30.34 28.03
CA TRP A 539 19.28 30.96 28.58
C TRP A 539 18.13 29.95 28.75
N LEU A 540 17.35 30.14 29.82
CA LEU A 540 16.15 29.37 30.12
C LEU A 540 14.97 30.36 30.16
N PRO A 541 14.02 30.34 29.21
CA PRO A 541 12.84 31.18 29.30
C PRO A 541 11.98 30.81 30.50
N LEU A 542 11.57 31.83 31.25
CA LEU A 542 10.44 31.78 32.15
C LEU A 542 9.33 32.68 31.60
N ASP A 543 8.09 32.31 31.86
CA ASP A 543 6.89 32.97 31.35
C ASP A 543 6.24 33.79 32.48
N VAL A 544 6.09 35.09 32.24
CA VAL A 544 5.55 36.08 33.19
C VAL A 544 4.09 35.83 33.54
N GLU A 545 3.34 35.15 32.66
CA GLU A 545 1.91 34.86 32.88
C GLU A 545 1.69 33.50 33.55
N ALA A 546 2.69 32.63 33.58
CA ALA A 546 2.51 31.30 34.15
C ALA A 546 2.52 31.30 35.69
N PRO A 547 1.87 30.32 36.33
CA PRO A 547 1.83 30.23 37.79
C PRO A 547 3.22 30.16 38.42
N LEU A 548 3.40 30.84 39.55
CA LEU A 548 4.67 30.88 40.29
C LEU A 548 5.24 29.47 40.55
N ALA A 549 4.38 28.52 40.96
CA ALA A 549 4.79 27.14 41.22
C ALA A 549 5.36 26.42 39.99
N ARG A 550 4.90 26.77 38.79
CA ARG A 550 5.46 26.24 37.53
C ARG A 550 6.87 26.80 37.33
N GLN A 551 7.02 28.13 37.41
CA GLN A 551 8.30 28.79 37.15
C GLN A 551 9.37 28.42 38.18
N SER A 552 9.01 28.38 39.47
CA SER A 552 9.94 27.95 40.52
C SER A 552 10.33 26.48 40.36
N GLY A 553 9.41 25.64 39.88
CA GLY A 553 9.68 24.25 39.52
C GLY A 553 10.71 24.13 38.38
N LEU A 554 10.58 24.92 37.30
CA LEU A 554 11.56 24.95 36.20
C LEU A 554 12.93 25.46 36.66
N LEU A 555 12.93 26.49 37.51
CA LEU A 555 14.17 27.05 38.06
C LEU A 555 14.87 26.09 39.02
N SER A 556 14.10 25.33 39.79
CA SER A 556 14.59 24.27 40.67
C SER A 556 15.22 23.13 39.86
N ASP A 557 14.50 22.62 38.85
CA ASP A 557 14.92 21.49 38.03
C ASP A 557 16.16 21.81 37.17
N SER A 558 16.24 23.03 36.63
CA SER A 558 17.39 23.47 35.82
C SER A 558 18.66 23.76 36.63
N GLY A 559 18.53 24.04 37.93
CA GLY A 559 19.66 24.45 38.78
C GLY A 559 20.27 25.81 38.41
N ALA A 560 19.59 26.64 37.61
CA ALA A 560 20.08 27.96 37.23
C ALA A 560 20.20 28.89 38.45
N ARG A 561 21.41 29.43 38.69
CA ARG A 561 21.71 30.25 39.89
C ARG A 561 21.54 31.75 39.68
N VAL A 562 21.29 32.17 38.44
CA VAL A 562 21.05 33.58 38.09
C VAL A 562 19.73 33.68 37.35
N LEU A 563 18.92 34.65 37.73
CA LEU A 563 17.63 34.95 37.11
C LEU A 563 17.61 36.42 36.68
N LEU A 564 17.49 36.66 35.38
CA LEU A 564 17.27 37.97 34.80
C LEU A 564 15.79 38.32 34.90
N ALA A 565 15.50 39.48 35.48
CA ALA A 565 14.17 40.05 35.56
C ALA A 565 14.06 41.24 34.60
N GLY A 566 13.16 41.17 33.63
CA GLY A 566 12.83 42.29 32.76
C GLY A 566 12.26 43.48 33.52
N PRO A 567 12.10 44.65 32.86
CA PRO A 567 11.45 45.82 33.46
C PRO A 567 10.09 45.44 34.07
N GLY A 568 9.82 45.90 35.30
CA GLY A 568 8.58 45.61 36.02
C GLY A 568 8.47 44.21 36.64
N GLN A 569 9.36 43.26 36.31
CA GLN A 569 9.23 41.86 36.73
C GLN A 569 9.99 41.50 38.01
N ARG A 570 10.59 42.48 38.70
CA ARG A 570 11.44 42.25 39.89
C ARG A 570 10.73 41.46 41.00
N ALA A 571 9.51 41.86 41.36
CA ALA A 571 8.78 41.21 42.46
C ALA A 571 8.44 39.75 42.16
N LEU A 572 8.03 39.45 40.91
CA LEU A 572 7.75 38.09 40.46
C LEU A 572 9.02 37.24 40.44
N ALA A 573 10.12 37.80 39.91
CA ALA A 573 11.44 37.20 39.89
C ALA A 573 11.95 36.82 41.30
N GLU A 574 11.85 37.75 42.27
CA GLU A 574 12.21 37.50 43.67
C GLU A 574 11.32 36.40 44.29
N GLY A 575 10.02 36.38 43.98
CA GLY A 575 9.10 35.33 44.41
C GLY A 575 9.44 33.94 43.86
N ILE A 576 9.78 33.85 42.56
CA ILE A 576 10.21 32.61 41.92
C ILE A 576 11.53 32.11 42.52
N ALA A 577 12.52 33.01 42.68
CA ALA A 577 13.82 32.71 43.27
C ALA A 577 13.70 32.18 44.70
N ALA A 578 12.85 32.80 45.53
CA ALA A 578 12.59 32.36 46.90
C ALA A 578 11.95 30.96 46.95
N ALA A 579 11.11 30.61 45.99
CA ALA A 579 10.40 29.33 45.93
C ALA A 579 11.17 28.20 45.21
N ALA A 580 12.34 28.48 44.61
CA ALA A 580 13.10 27.50 43.82
C ALA A 580 13.85 26.45 44.66
N GLY A 581 14.00 26.69 45.97
CA GLY A 581 14.64 25.75 46.90
C GLY A 581 16.18 25.76 46.90
N HIS A 582 16.81 26.71 46.21
CA HIS A 582 18.27 26.94 46.23
C HIS A 582 18.61 28.44 46.03
N PRO A 583 19.83 28.90 46.38
CA PRO A 583 20.19 30.31 46.25
C PRO A 583 20.26 30.78 44.79
N VAL A 584 19.45 31.78 44.46
CA VAL A 584 19.39 32.42 43.13
C VAL A 584 19.66 33.91 43.24
N THR A 585 20.57 34.43 42.43
CA THR A 585 20.82 35.87 42.29
C THR A 585 19.88 36.46 41.24
N VAL A 586 19.02 37.39 41.64
CA VAL A 586 18.15 38.13 40.72
C VAL A 586 18.87 39.38 40.22
N LEU A 587 18.96 39.53 38.90
CA LEU A 587 19.50 40.74 38.25
C LEU A 587 18.39 41.41 37.44
N VAL A 588 18.15 42.69 37.71
CA VAL A 588 17.12 43.46 37.02
C VAL A 588 17.72 44.13 35.76
N LEU A 589 16.98 44.04 34.66
CA LEU A 589 17.28 44.70 33.39
C LEU A 589 16.69 46.12 33.37
N ASP A 590 17.08 46.95 34.34
CA ASP A 590 16.59 48.33 34.55
C ASP A 590 17.48 49.40 33.89
N THR A 591 18.60 48.98 33.31
CA THR A 591 19.56 49.88 32.68
C THR A 591 19.03 50.29 31.30
N PRO A 592 18.80 51.59 31.03
CA PRO A 592 18.29 52.05 29.75
C PRO A 592 19.29 51.79 28.62
N PHE A 593 18.80 51.64 27.40
CA PHE A 593 19.65 51.73 26.21
C PHE A 593 20.09 53.20 26.06
N THR A 594 21.39 53.43 25.95
CA THR A 594 21.95 54.79 25.83
C THR A 594 21.91 55.26 24.38
N ASP A 595 21.11 56.29 24.09
CA ASP A 595 21.07 56.95 22.78
C ASP A 595 22.36 57.76 22.52
N GLY A 596 22.94 57.60 21.34
CA GLY A 596 24.10 58.39 20.87
C GLY A 596 25.32 57.57 20.43
N PRO A 597 26.48 58.22 20.18
CA PRO A 597 27.66 57.54 19.67
C PRO A 597 28.23 56.53 20.68
N VAL A 598 28.28 55.26 20.27
CA VAL A 598 28.78 54.13 21.07
C VAL A 598 30.17 53.72 20.59
N ASP A 599 31.12 53.58 21.52
CA ASP A 599 32.45 53.02 21.23
C ASP A 599 32.41 51.48 21.19
N LEU A 600 32.34 50.94 19.97
CA LEU A 600 32.37 49.48 19.73
C LEU A 600 33.77 48.87 19.82
N SER A 601 34.84 49.68 19.85
CA SER A 601 36.21 49.16 20.02
C SER A 601 36.47 48.65 21.44
N ALA A 602 35.66 49.09 22.41
CA ALA A 602 35.73 48.71 23.81
C ALA A 602 34.87 47.48 24.18
N LEU A 603 34.38 46.71 23.20
CA LEU A 603 33.64 45.47 23.47
C LEU A 603 34.58 44.38 24.01
N ARG A 604 34.17 43.67 25.08
CA ARG A 604 34.97 42.62 25.70
C ARG A 604 34.92 41.32 24.88
N PRO A 605 35.92 40.42 24.98
CA PRO A 605 35.87 39.11 24.34
C PRO A 605 34.62 38.31 24.70
N LEU A 606 34.04 37.63 23.71
CA LEU A 606 32.96 36.66 23.92
C LEU A 606 33.52 35.40 24.58
N HIS A 607 32.65 34.70 25.30
CA HIS A 607 33.02 33.50 26.05
C HIS A 607 32.20 32.30 25.59
N GLY A 608 32.80 31.12 25.73
CA GLY A 608 32.17 29.85 25.40
C GLY A 608 32.55 29.29 24.03
N SER A 609 32.14 28.05 23.80
CA SER A 609 32.38 27.27 22.58
C SER A 609 31.10 27.12 21.76
N ASP A 610 31.23 26.63 20.53
CA ASP A 610 30.13 26.20 19.66
C ASP A 610 29.37 24.99 20.23
N ASP A 611 30.05 24.22 21.09
CA ASP A 611 29.56 23.05 21.80
C ASP A 611 28.86 23.36 23.11
N ASP A 612 28.85 24.62 23.54
CA ASP A 612 28.08 25.01 24.71
C ASP A 612 26.59 25.05 24.39
N LEU A 613 25.76 24.98 25.42
CA LEU A 613 24.33 25.22 25.30
C LEU A 613 24.08 26.68 24.89
N ALA A 614 23.14 26.87 23.97
CA ALA A 614 22.52 28.16 23.69
C ALA A 614 21.32 28.39 24.62
N TYR A 615 20.46 27.38 24.75
CA TYR A 615 19.26 27.48 25.56
C TYR A 615 18.77 26.12 26.05
N VAL A 616 17.90 26.18 27.05
CA VAL A 616 17.11 25.04 27.54
C VAL A 616 15.64 25.43 27.53
N ILE A 617 14.83 24.76 26.73
CA ILE A 617 13.38 25.01 26.64
C ILE A 617 12.63 23.80 27.17
N TYR A 618 11.75 24.02 28.15
CA TYR A 618 10.95 22.94 28.73
C TYR A 618 9.73 22.62 27.88
N THR A 619 9.52 21.34 27.59
CA THR A 619 8.34 20.82 26.90
C THR A 619 7.46 19.99 27.84
N SER A 620 6.18 19.79 27.48
CA SER A 620 5.28 18.91 28.22
C SER A 620 5.79 17.47 28.13
N GLY A 621 6.31 16.93 29.23
CA GLY A 621 6.65 15.52 29.31
C GLY A 621 5.38 14.67 29.31
N SER A 622 5.37 13.59 28.53
CA SER A 622 4.29 12.58 28.54
C SER A 622 4.01 11.99 29.93
N THR A 623 4.94 12.13 30.86
CA THR A 623 4.86 11.70 32.27
C THR A 623 4.30 12.79 33.21
N GLY A 624 3.84 13.92 32.69
CA GLY A 624 3.30 15.05 33.47
C GLY A 624 4.35 15.97 34.10
N ARG A 625 5.64 15.60 34.06
CA ARG A 625 6.76 16.45 34.48
C ARG A 625 7.42 17.10 33.26
N PRO A 626 7.56 18.44 33.21
CA PRO A 626 8.26 19.11 32.12
C PRO A 626 9.70 18.60 31.96
N LYS A 627 10.22 18.58 30.72
CA LYS A 627 11.60 18.16 30.42
C LYS A 627 12.32 19.26 29.64
N GLY A 628 13.51 19.64 30.08
CA GLY A 628 14.35 20.63 29.41
C GLY A 628 15.03 20.07 28.17
N ALA A 629 14.65 20.56 26.98
CA ALA A 629 15.36 20.30 25.74
C ALA A 629 16.60 21.20 25.68
N MET A 630 17.78 20.60 25.78
CA MET A 630 19.06 21.30 25.77
C MET A 630 19.55 21.43 24.33
N VAL A 631 19.74 22.67 23.85
CA VAL A 631 20.17 22.94 22.48
C VAL A 631 21.53 23.63 22.48
N HIS A 632 22.49 23.04 21.76
CA HIS A 632 23.83 23.60 21.57
C HIS A 632 23.82 24.82 20.65
N ARG A 633 24.78 25.73 20.83
CA ARG A 633 24.95 26.92 19.98
C ARG A 633 25.11 26.58 18.52
N ARG A 634 25.92 25.57 18.18
CA ARG A 634 26.04 25.11 16.79
C ARG A 634 24.71 24.64 16.19
N GLY A 635 23.89 23.92 16.95
CA GLY A 635 22.57 23.46 16.50
C GLY A 635 21.60 24.61 16.24
N MET A 636 21.56 25.58 17.16
CA MET A 636 20.77 26.81 16.99
C MET A 636 21.21 27.60 15.77
N VAL A 637 22.52 27.84 15.61
CA VAL A 637 23.05 28.60 14.48
C VAL A 637 22.80 27.88 13.15
N ASN A 638 23.02 26.57 13.09
CA ASN A 638 22.72 25.78 11.90
C ASN A 638 21.25 25.91 11.48
N HIS A 639 20.33 25.83 12.44
CA HIS A 639 18.90 26.03 12.17
C HIS A 639 18.58 27.45 11.69
N LEU A 640 19.15 28.49 12.33
CA LEU A 640 18.93 29.88 11.93
C LEU A 640 19.44 30.13 10.50
N LEU A 641 20.64 29.65 10.15
CA LEU A 641 21.20 29.82 8.81
C LEU A 641 20.37 29.12 7.74
N ALA A 642 19.90 27.90 8.01
CA ALA A 642 18.99 27.20 7.12
C ALA A 642 17.69 27.98 6.90
N LYS A 643 17.22 28.75 7.90
CA LYS A 643 16.03 29.60 7.79
C LYS A 643 16.25 30.96 7.17
N VAL A 644 17.44 31.55 7.27
CA VAL A 644 17.76 32.79 6.55
C VAL A 644 17.66 32.55 5.05
N GLU A 645 18.19 31.44 4.53
CA GLU A 645 18.05 31.07 3.11
C GLU A 645 16.57 30.94 2.68
N ASP A 646 15.70 30.40 3.53
CA ASP A 646 14.26 30.27 3.25
C ASP A 646 13.52 31.63 3.21
N LEU A 647 14.04 32.65 3.89
CA LEU A 647 13.38 33.95 4.08
C LEU A 647 13.81 35.01 3.04
N GLY A 648 14.80 34.70 2.19
CA GLY A 648 15.39 35.62 1.20
C GLY A 648 16.46 36.52 1.82
#